data_AF-D4CXF2-F1
#
_entry.id   AF-D4CXF2-F1
#
_cell.length_a   1.000
_cell.length_b   1.000
_cell.length_c   1.000
_cell.angle_alpha   90.00
_cell.angle_beta   90.00
_cell.angle_gamma   90.00
#
_symmetry.space_group_name_H-M   'P 1'
#
loop_
_entity.id
_entity.type
_entity.pdbx_description
1 polymer ?
#
loop_
_entity_poly.entity_id
_entity_poly.type
_entity_poly.pdbx_seq_one_letter_code
_entity_poly.pdbx_strand_id
1 'polypeptide(L)'
;MLVLHKDIKIIIKNDKKLVEIRTKDLKKQEYLKNTIDKLEKRFPNFSFYVTLDSKIQINNVETTDLTNLSNHIKQNIKSVFQLKEFESKKTRNGKYKNSFLFEIPDKQKTLKGIMFTETPMFFKNELYYLVNGRIELGNSAYISKSEKKLGKEIDYQLIINEISEIEVEQEKEHYDTSRAELHCHTMYSKNDALSSPEDYLKAFNSNKCHAMAITDHGSVFGFIPFVNQLKGKTDKKLILGAEMYTVSLNEYNKTVQQKINKLNQNDNSNEIDKINFNIEEQENNLKELRKERDEFKRYSSRKTISEEEKFEALEKYNEKVLEIKNCNENIKELKENIKNIKSQSLLKIKEKEQLENNINSTNNIDRDHLILLLKTPDEEIDYHGEKLKINKGLVELYKIITKSYTDYFSTPTEADKKMYGKRPVIPYEYLFQPEIRKHFIITSACAFGKHMKLITEGKEKEFREWIKNLDAVEIHPSWNNIFMVEHKDFENIKTEEDVYALHRKIYKICKEENVPCIIVSDAHITSKEDRVLRSNFKNGYIHLILNNFSKGDEQRTSTDEDFNIETQPYVMSYDDVIRDYTKQGFTLEEIEEMHNNTNKLAEQCINGFDITILPNKLFLPEFPNMNSKEEMPKMVWEEAIKKYSKDGTKETIDKKIKERIEYELELTRESGFETLYMLAYKSCRDSEELGYIVGSRGSVGSMIISNLLKISEVNPLDSHYYCEHCHNIEWYEEEGKTGLDLPDKTCSVCGNIMKGDGVSIESHNFVGWIEKDENGKIMKTKIPDIDLNFSENVQSSVQQRVIDLFGKENAIKSGTQQVYQEDALKNDIFRNIPNIQEKVKNEEFDIDFFAKNIHTMRTTGSHPKENF
;
A
#
# COMPACT_ATOMS: atom_id res chain seq x y z
N MET A 1 -10.01 54.78 -26.58
CA MET A 1 -8.96 55.65 -26.02
C MET A 1 -7.87 54.77 -25.42
N LEU A 2 -6.60 55.08 -25.67
CA LEU A 2 -5.47 54.37 -25.08
C LEU A 2 -4.72 55.32 -24.15
N VAL A 3 -4.47 54.89 -22.91
CA VAL A 3 -3.74 55.67 -21.90
C VAL A 3 -2.61 54.83 -21.34
N LEU A 4 -1.40 55.36 -21.32
CA LEU A 4 -0.20 54.73 -20.77
C LEU A 4 0.23 55.48 -19.51
N HIS A 5 0.39 54.77 -18.39
CA HIS A 5 0.83 55.37 -17.13
C HIS A 5 1.59 54.35 -16.26
N LYS A 6 2.87 54.63 -15.94
CA LYS A 6 3.70 53.83 -15.01
C LYS A 6 3.59 52.30 -15.21
N ASP A 7 3.79 51.88 -16.46
CA ASP A 7 3.75 50.47 -16.92
C ASP A 7 2.36 49.82 -16.98
N ILE A 8 1.30 50.63 -16.87
CA ILE A 8 -0.09 50.21 -17.01
C ILE A 8 -0.67 50.80 -18.28
N LYS A 9 -1.30 49.96 -19.11
CA LYS A 9 -1.94 50.32 -20.37
C LYS A 9 -3.45 50.21 -20.25
N ILE A 10 -4.15 51.33 -20.22
CA ILE A 10 -5.61 51.39 -20.11
C ILE A 10 -6.21 51.58 -21.50
N ILE A 11 -7.05 50.64 -21.91
CA ILE A 11 -7.76 50.62 -23.19
C ILE A 11 -9.25 50.81 -22.89
N ILE A 12 -9.79 51.95 -23.29
CA ILE A 12 -11.21 52.27 -23.12
C ILE A 12 -11.91 52.12 -24.47
N LYS A 13 -12.84 51.17 -24.57
CA LYS A 13 -13.72 50.94 -25.73
C LYS A 13 -15.12 51.42 -25.38
N ASN A 14 -15.40 52.69 -25.69
CA ASN A 14 -16.64 53.38 -25.31
C ASN A 14 -17.89 52.75 -25.95
N ASP A 15 -17.76 52.29 -27.19
CA ASP A 15 -18.79 51.58 -27.97
C ASP A 15 -19.23 50.27 -27.29
N LYS A 16 -18.29 49.57 -26.66
CA LYS A 16 -18.53 48.31 -25.92
C LYS A 16 -18.72 48.51 -24.43
N LYS A 17 -18.70 49.77 -23.96
CA LYS A 17 -18.68 50.15 -22.53
C LYS A 17 -17.67 49.32 -21.72
N LEU A 18 -16.45 49.19 -22.25
CA LEU A 18 -15.43 48.29 -21.75
C LEU A 18 -14.14 49.06 -21.42
N VAL A 19 -13.58 48.82 -20.24
CA VAL A 19 -12.25 49.32 -19.83
C VAL A 19 -11.33 48.15 -19.53
N GLU A 20 -10.25 48.04 -20.30
CA GLU A 20 -9.24 46.98 -20.14
C GLU A 20 -7.92 47.60 -19.66
N ILE A 21 -7.46 47.22 -18.48
CA ILE A 21 -6.26 47.71 -17.81
C ILE A 21 -5.19 46.63 -17.92
N ARG A 22 -4.17 46.80 -18.74
CA ARG A 22 -3.07 45.82 -18.88
C ARG A 22 -1.88 46.20 -18.02
N THR A 23 -1.26 45.23 -17.36
CA THR A 23 -0.01 45.38 -16.61
C THR A 23 0.88 44.18 -16.86
N LYS A 24 2.21 44.36 -16.87
CA LYS A 24 3.18 43.25 -16.92
C LYS A 24 3.59 42.74 -15.53
N ASP A 25 3.18 43.45 -14.48
CA ASP A 25 3.55 43.18 -13.09
C ASP A 25 2.37 42.53 -12.35
N LEU A 26 2.61 41.31 -11.87
CA LEU A 26 1.67 40.47 -11.13
C LEU A 26 1.16 41.15 -9.85
N LYS A 27 2.04 41.81 -9.09
CA LYS A 27 1.68 42.50 -7.84
C LYS A 27 0.83 43.74 -8.12
N LYS A 28 1.14 44.47 -9.19
CA LYS A 28 0.30 45.60 -9.63
C LYS A 28 -1.08 45.14 -10.08
N GLN A 29 -1.20 43.98 -10.74
CA GLN A 29 -2.52 43.45 -11.15
C GLN A 29 -3.44 43.21 -9.96
N GLU A 30 -2.92 42.59 -8.89
CA GLU A 30 -3.68 42.30 -7.68
C GLU A 30 -4.19 43.59 -7.01
N TYR A 31 -3.33 44.60 -6.90
CA TYR A 31 -3.71 45.93 -6.42
C TYR A 31 -4.78 46.60 -7.30
N LEU A 32 -4.66 46.49 -8.63
CA LEU A 32 -5.61 47.06 -9.58
C LEU A 32 -6.97 46.36 -9.52
N LYS A 33 -7.01 45.06 -9.27
CA LYS A 33 -8.27 44.32 -9.07
C LYS A 33 -9.04 44.82 -7.85
N ASN A 34 -8.36 45.02 -6.72
CA ASN A 34 -8.99 45.62 -5.54
C ASN A 34 -9.51 47.06 -5.78
N THR A 35 -8.95 47.74 -6.78
CA THR A 35 -9.37 49.08 -7.20
C THR A 35 -10.54 49.03 -8.20
N ILE A 36 -10.64 47.97 -9.01
CA ILE A 36 -11.74 47.75 -9.97
C ILE A 36 -13.09 47.72 -9.26
N ASP A 37 -13.21 47.03 -8.13
CA ASP A 37 -14.50 46.95 -7.41
C ASP A 37 -15.04 48.34 -7.03
N LYS A 38 -14.13 49.29 -6.75
CA LYS A 38 -14.49 50.69 -6.47
C LYS A 38 -14.87 51.43 -7.75
N LEU A 39 -14.24 51.11 -8.87
CA LEU A 39 -14.52 51.69 -10.18
C LEU A 39 -15.84 51.19 -10.77
N GLU A 40 -16.14 49.89 -10.65
CA GLU A 40 -17.41 49.30 -11.09
C GLU A 40 -18.60 49.90 -10.34
N LYS A 41 -18.46 50.14 -9.02
CA LYS A 41 -19.47 50.88 -8.24
C LYS A 41 -19.67 52.32 -8.72
N ARG A 42 -18.60 52.99 -9.16
CA ARG A 42 -18.64 54.39 -9.61
C ARG A 42 -19.11 54.54 -11.06
N PHE A 43 -18.88 53.51 -11.87
CA PHE A 43 -19.21 53.47 -13.30
C PHE A 43 -19.97 52.18 -13.64
N PRO A 44 -21.21 52.02 -13.16
CA PRO A 44 -21.97 50.76 -13.26
C PRO A 44 -22.30 50.36 -14.71
N ASN A 45 -22.21 51.30 -15.64
CA ASN A 45 -22.43 51.07 -17.06
C ASN A 45 -21.20 50.53 -17.80
N PHE A 46 -20.02 50.49 -17.16
CA PHE A 46 -18.78 50.03 -17.75
C PHE A 46 -18.31 48.74 -17.09
N SER A 47 -17.85 47.79 -17.89
CA SER A 47 -17.18 46.59 -17.39
C SER A 47 -15.67 46.81 -17.37
N PHE A 48 -15.02 46.48 -16.26
CA PHE A 48 -13.59 46.68 -16.07
C PHE A 48 -12.86 45.34 -16.01
N TYR A 49 -11.73 45.24 -16.71
CA TYR A 49 -10.91 44.04 -16.73
C TYR A 49 -9.46 44.45 -16.53
N VAL A 50 -8.78 43.93 -15.52
CA VAL A 50 -7.32 43.98 -15.49
C VAL A 50 -6.81 42.75 -16.22
N THR A 51 -5.84 42.90 -17.12
CA THR A 51 -5.17 41.82 -17.85
C THR A 51 -3.69 41.79 -17.50
N LEU A 52 -3.16 40.60 -17.21
CA LEU A 52 -1.72 40.40 -17.09
C LEU A 52 -1.16 40.20 -18.49
N ASP A 53 -0.26 41.09 -18.92
CA ASP A 53 0.44 41.04 -20.21
C ASP A 53 1.87 40.52 -20.00
N SER A 54 2.07 39.64 -19.00
CA SER A 54 3.26 38.81 -18.89
C SER A 54 3.07 37.60 -19.80
N LYS A 55 4.01 37.45 -20.73
CA LYS A 55 4.03 36.32 -21.64
C LYS A 55 5.29 35.54 -21.37
N ILE A 56 5.16 34.23 -21.35
CA ILE A 56 6.28 33.29 -21.27
C ILE A 56 6.38 32.56 -22.60
N GLN A 57 7.52 31.95 -22.86
CA GLN A 57 7.67 31.05 -23.99
C GLN A 57 7.70 29.62 -23.48
N ILE A 58 6.84 28.78 -24.04
CA ILE A 58 6.88 27.34 -23.88
C ILE A 58 7.06 26.80 -25.31
N ASN A 59 8.21 26.19 -25.59
CA ASN A 59 8.56 25.61 -26.89
C ASN A 59 8.33 26.55 -28.08
N ASN A 60 8.92 27.75 -28.01
CA ASN A 60 8.77 28.81 -29.02
C ASN A 60 7.34 29.35 -29.23
N VAL A 61 6.36 28.86 -28.47
CA VAL A 61 5.00 29.40 -28.44
C VAL A 61 4.90 30.43 -27.33
N GLU A 62 4.48 31.64 -27.69
CA GLU A 62 4.21 32.71 -26.74
C GLU A 62 2.90 32.40 -25.99
N THR A 63 2.98 32.15 -24.68
CA THR A 63 1.85 31.74 -23.82
C THR A 63 1.60 32.73 -22.68
N THR A 64 0.39 32.66 -22.14
CA THR A 64 -0.03 33.40 -20.95
C THR A 64 0.56 32.72 -19.72
N ASP A 65 1.22 33.47 -18.83
CA ASP A 65 1.70 32.92 -17.56
C ASP A 65 0.54 32.62 -16.62
N LEU A 66 0.25 31.33 -16.39
CA LEU A 66 -0.85 30.88 -15.53
C LEU A 66 -0.38 30.49 -14.12
N THR A 67 0.63 31.19 -13.58
CA THR A 67 1.11 30.93 -12.21
C THR A 67 -0.02 31.09 -11.18
N ASN A 68 -0.87 32.12 -11.29
CA ASN A 68 -2.06 32.30 -10.43
C ASN A 68 -3.32 32.43 -11.31
N LEU A 69 -4.24 31.46 -11.25
CA LEU A 69 -5.47 31.43 -12.04
C LEU A 69 -6.44 32.55 -11.66
N SER A 70 -6.49 32.92 -10.37
CA SER A 70 -7.22 34.11 -9.89
C SER A 70 -6.89 35.35 -10.70
N ASN A 71 -5.65 35.48 -11.19
CA ASN A 71 -5.21 36.61 -11.99
C ASN A 71 -5.87 36.69 -13.36
N HIS A 72 -6.39 35.59 -13.90
CA HIS A 72 -6.92 35.51 -15.26
C HIS A 72 -8.44 35.37 -15.36
N ILE A 73 -9.17 35.53 -14.25
CA ILE A 73 -10.65 35.51 -14.25
C ILE A 73 -11.22 36.49 -15.29
N LYS A 74 -12.09 35.96 -16.16
CA LYS A 74 -12.74 36.62 -17.31
C LYS A 74 -11.78 37.16 -18.38
N GLN A 75 -10.49 36.80 -18.35
CA GLN A 75 -9.55 37.11 -19.42
C GLN A 75 -9.53 35.99 -20.46
N ASN A 76 -9.29 36.38 -21.71
CA ASN A 76 -8.95 35.41 -22.73
C ASN A 76 -7.47 35.04 -22.53
N ILE A 77 -7.19 33.74 -22.52
CA ILE A 77 -5.84 33.20 -22.40
C ILE A 77 -5.51 32.39 -23.64
N LYS A 78 -4.21 32.37 -23.95
CA LYS A 78 -3.61 31.44 -24.91
C LYS A 78 -2.48 30.76 -24.16
N SER A 79 -2.60 29.46 -23.94
CA SER A 79 -1.56 28.71 -23.23
C SER A 79 -1.44 27.28 -23.71
N VAL A 80 -0.30 26.69 -23.39
CA VAL A 80 -0.02 25.27 -23.62
C VAL A 80 -0.44 24.49 -22.40
N PHE A 81 -1.13 23.38 -22.64
CA PHE A 81 -1.60 22.48 -21.62
C PHE A 81 -1.29 21.04 -22.01
N GLN A 82 -0.95 20.21 -21.04
CA GLN A 82 -0.94 18.76 -21.25
C GLN A 82 -2.33 18.22 -20.94
N LEU A 83 -2.91 17.44 -21.85
CA LEU A 83 -4.22 16.85 -21.64
C LEU A 83 -4.11 15.56 -20.83
N LYS A 84 -4.70 15.51 -19.63
CA LYS A 84 -4.69 14.31 -18.79
C LYS A 84 -5.94 13.45 -18.98
N GLU A 85 -7.09 14.08 -19.06
CA GLU A 85 -8.36 13.37 -19.26
C GLU A 85 -9.24 14.10 -20.25
N PHE A 86 -9.96 13.32 -21.05
CA PHE A 86 -10.91 13.81 -22.01
C PHE A 86 -12.17 12.94 -22.00
N GLU A 87 -13.32 13.61 -21.95
CA GLU A 87 -14.62 12.95 -22.05
C GLU A 87 -15.55 13.76 -22.96
N SER A 88 -16.20 13.09 -23.91
CA SER A 88 -17.26 13.66 -24.74
C SER A 88 -18.61 13.03 -24.42
N LYS A 89 -19.55 13.83 -23.89
CA LYS A 89 -20.91 13.37 -23.53
C LYS A 89 -21.97 14.12 -24.32
N LYS A 90 -22.93 13.39 -24.89
CA LYS A 90 -24.09 13.99 -25.56
C LYS A 90 -25.04 14.63 -24.53
N THR A 91 -25.38 15.88 -24.74
CA THR A 91 -26.30 16.65 -23.87
C THR A 91 -27.74 16.45 -24.29
N ARG A 92 -28.69 16.80 -23.40
CA ARG A 92 -30.13 16.76 -23.68
C ARG A 92 -30.54 17.62 -24.89
N ASN A 93 -29.77 18.66 -25.20
CA ASN A 93 -30.04 19.58 -26.31
C ASN A 93 -29.40 19.11 -27.64
N GLY A 94 -28.92 17.87 -27.72
CA GLY A 94 -28.35 17.27 -28.93
C GLY A 94 -26.85 17.55 -29.14
N LYS A 95 -26.31 18.65 -28.61
CA LYS A 95 -24.88 19.00 -28.65
C LYS A 95 -24.03 18.09 -27.77
N TYR A 96 -22.73 18.02 -28.03
CA TYR A 96 -21.75 17.31 -27.21
C TYR A 96 -21.05 18.27 -26.25
N LYS A 97 -20.97 17.89 -24.98
CA LYS A 97 -20.13 18.53 -23.97
C LYS A 97 -18.80 17.78 -23.91
N ASN A 98 -17.74 18.44 -24.33
CA ASN A 98 -16.38 17.95 -24.23
C ASN A 98 -15.76 18.52 -22.96
N SER A 99 -15.39 17.64 -22.04
CA SER A 99 -14.77 17.98 -20.76
C SER A 99 -13.32 17.57 -20.81
N PHE A 100 -12.44 18.48 -20.41
CA PHE A 100 -11.00 18.32 -20.44
C PHE A 100 -10.47 18.51 -19.02
N LEU A 101 -9.51 17.70 -18.62
CA LEU A 101 -8.65 17.98 -17.48
C LEU A 101 -7.25 18.27 -18.02
N PHE A 102 -6.84 19.52 -17.91
CA PHE A 102 -5.51 19.94 -18.31
C PHE A 102 -4.58 20.00 -17.11
N GLU A 103 -3.32 19.65 -17.33
CA GLU A 103 -2.21 20.03 -16.47
C GLU A 103 -1.49 21.23 -17.09
N ILE A 104 -1.13 22.19 -16.25
CA ILE A 104 -0.33 23.36 -16.63
C ILE A 104 1.15 22.98 -16.50
N PRO A 105 1.91 22.93 -17.61
CA PRO A 105 3.31 22.51 -17.58
C PRO A 105 4.13 23.34 -16.60
N ASP A 106 5.00 22.67 -15.83
CA ASP A 106 5.91 23.27 -14.83
C ASP A 106 5.23 24.06 -13.69
N LYS A 107 3.91 23.95 -13.54
CA LYS A 107 3.15 24.66 -12.50
C LYS A 107 2.47 23.75 -11.48
N GLN A 108 2.46 22.43 -11.70
CA GLN A 108 1.89 21.44 -10.78
C GLN A 108 0.44 21.78 -10.41
N LYS A 109 -0.31 22.18 -11.44
CA LYS A 109 -1.67 22.65 -11.32
C LYS A 109 -2.52 22.04 -12.41
N THR A 110 -3.77 21.77 -12.07
CA THR A 110 -4.76 21.35 -13.04
C THR A 110 -5.76 22.46 -13.35
N LEU A 111 -6.34 22.41 -14.54
CA LEU A 111 -7.39 23.31 -14.97
C LEU A 111 -8.43 22.53 -15.78
N LYS A 112 -9.69 22.59 -15.33
CA LYS A 112 -10.80 21.96 -16.06
C LYS A 112 -11.17 22.80 -17.27
N GLY A 113 -11.22 22.18 -18.44
CA GLY A 113 -11.66 22.79 -19.68
C GLY A 113 -13.04 22.28 -20.11
N ILE A 114 -13.86 23.14 -20.73
CA ILE A 114 -15.11 22.74 -21.38
C ILE A 114 -15.19 23.34 -22.78
N MET A 115 -15.63 22.52 -23.73
CA MET A 115 -15.99 22.95 -25.09
C MET A 115 -17.31 22.29 -25.52
N PHE A 116 -18.22 23.04 -26.14
CA PHE A 116 -19.44 22.50 -26.73
C PHE A 116 -19.33 22.40 -28.24
N THR A 117 -19.66 21.23 -28.80
CA THR A 117 -19.59 20.95 -30.24
C THR A 117 -20.85 20.26 -30.74
N GLU A 118 -21.09 20.30 -32.06
CA GLU A 118 -22.23 19.60 -32.67
C GLU A 118 -21.98 18.08 -32.85
N THR A 119 -20.71 17.68 -32.97
CA THR A 119 -20.26 16.29 -33.12
C THR A 119 -19.33 15.87 -31.98
N PRO A 120 -19.20 14.57 -31.68
CA PRO A 120 -18.20 14.11 -30.70
C PRO A 120 -16.79 14.42 -31.21
N MET A 121 -15.89 14.72 -30.28
CA MET A 121 -14.46 14.91 -30.56
C MET A 121 -13.65 13.76 -29.97
N PHE A 122 -12.41 13.62 -30.45
CA PHE A 122 -11.44 12.64 -29.97
C PHE A 122 -10.10 13.34 -29.78
N PHE A 123 -9.51 13.17 -28.60
CA PHE A 123 -8.20 13.70 -28.26
C PHE A 123 -7.38 12.57 -27.64
N LYS A 124 -6.08 12.60 -27.84
CA LYS A 124 -5.15 11.69 -27.19
C LYS A 124 -4.69 12.31 -25.87
N ASN A 125 -4.80 11.54 -24.79
CA ASN A 125 -4.25 11.91 -23.49
C ASN A 125 -2.72 11.96 -23.56
N GLU A 126 -2.12 12.63 -22.58
CA GLU A 126 -0.68 12.89 -22.40
C GLU A 126 -0.02 13.76 -23.49
N LEU A 127 -0.75 14.15 -24.54
CA LEU A 127 -0.26 15.10 -25.53
C LEU A 127 -0.44 16.55 -25.09
N TYR A 128 0.36 17.42 -25.71
CA TYR A 128 0.30 18.86 -25.50
C TYR A 128 -0.63 19.52 -26.51
N TYR A 129 -1.40 20.47 -26.01
CA TYR A 129 -2.37 21.23 -26.79
C TYR A 129 -2.19 22.72 -26.53
N LEU A 130 -2.19 23.49 -27.61
CA LEU A 130 -2.35 24.92 -27.55
C LEU A 130 -3.84 25.23 -27.45
N VAL A 131 -4.22 25.87 -26.35
CA VAL A 131 -5.63 26.16 -26.04
C VAL A 131 -5.84 27.67 -25.98
N ASN A 132 -6.80 28.15 -26.77
CA ASN A 132 -7.33 29.50 -26.67
C ASN A 132 -8.70 29.43 -25.98
N GLY A 133 -8.86 30.17 -24.89
CA GLY A 133 -10.10 30.14 -24.12
C GLY A 133 -10.24 31.30 -23.16
N ARG A 134 -11.26 31.24 -22.31
CA ARG A 134 -11.49 32.20 -21.23
C ARG A 134 -11.60 31.46 -19.90
N ILE A 135 -10.87 31.93 -18.89
CA ILE A 135 -11.04 31.41 -17.52
C ILE A 135 -12.26 32.07 -16.89
N GLU A 136 -13.17 31.25 -16.39
CA GLU A 136 -14.36 31.65 -15.64
C GLU A 136 -14.37 31.01 -14.25
N LEU A 137 -15.16 31.60 -13.35
CA LEU A 137 -15.42 31.01 -12.04
C LEU A 137 -16.52 29.96 -12.20
N GLY A 138 -16.19 28.71 -11.89
CA GLY A 138 -17.15 27.64 -11.72
C GLY A 138 -17.96 27.79 -10.42
N ASN A 139 -18.73 26.76 -10.10
CA ASN A 139 -19.43 26.69 -8.82
C ASN A 139 -18.42 26.35 -7.73
N SER A 140 -18.15 27.29 -6.81
CA SER A 140 -17.23 27.04 -5.71
C SER A 140 -17.71 25.86 -4.86
N ALA A 141 -16.98 24.76 -4.89
CA ALA A 141 -17.19 23.63 -4.00
C ALA A 141 -16.28 23.79 -2.78
N TYR A 142 -16.80 23.51 -1.59
CA TYR A 142 -15.92 23.25 -0.47
C TYR A 142 -15.33 21.86 -0.67
N ILE A 143 -14.01 21.72 -0.49
CA ILE A 143 -13.43 20.40 -0.23
C ILE A 143 -13.88 20.01 1.18
N SER A 144 -15.07 19.43 1.26
CA SER A 144 -15.72 19.01 2.52
C SER A 144 -15.99 17.52 2.49
N LYS A 145 -15.16 16.75 3.20
CA LYS A 145 -15.56 15.47 3.78
C LYS A 145 -14.90 15.34 5.16
N SER A 146 -15.73 15.19 6.19
CA SER A 146 -15.49 15.39 7.65
C SER A 146 -15.54 16.84 8.15
N GLU A 147 -15.81 17.04 9.45
CA GLU A 147 -16.20 18.31 10.11
C GLU A 147 -15.21 19.50 9.93
N LYS A 148 -14.00 19.30 9.37
CA LYS A 148 -13.07 20.37 9.00
C LYS A 148 -12.96 20.51 7.47
N LYS A 149 -13.07 21.74 6.97
CA LYS A 149 -12.90 22.11 5.56
C LYS A 149 -11.40 22.20 5.21
N LEU A 150 -10.94 21.62 4.09
CA LEU A 150 -9.53 21.71 3.65
C LEU A 150 -9.20 23.04 2.96
N GLY A 151 -10.22 23.79 2.58
CA GLY A 151 -10.13 25.07 1.89
C GLY A 151 -11.39 25.30 1.06
N LYS A 152 -11.57 26.54 0.60
CA LYS A 152 -12.52 26.83 -0.48
C LYS A 152 -11.70 26.81 -1.78
N GLU A 153 -11.75 25.70 -2.49
CA GLU A 153 -11.20 25.68 -3.83
C GLU A 153 -12.08 26.58 -4.70
N ILE A 154 -11.45 27.60 -5.29
CA ILE A 154 -12.10 28.40 -6.32
C ILE A 154 -11.98 27.56 -7.58
N ASP A 155 -13.07 26.87 -7.96
CA ASP A 155 -13.09 26.04 -9.17
C ASP A 155 -12.96 26.97 -10.39
N TYR A 156 -11.76 27.03 -10.96
CA TYR A 156 -11.50 27.75 -12.20
C TYR A 156 -11.82 26.85 -13.38
N GLN A 157 -12.55 27.38 -14.35
CA GLN A 157 -12.93 26.63 -15.54
C GLN A 157 -12.51 27.39 -16.80
N LEU A 158 -11.79 26.70 -17.67
CA LEU A 158 -11.41 27.19 -18.99
C LEU A 158 -12.53 26.90 -19.99
N ILE A 159 -13.25 27.93 -20.42
CA ILE A 159 -14.16 27.84 -21.56
C ILE A 159 -13.32 27.92 -22.83
N ILE A 160 -13.20 26.80 -23.52
CA ILE A 160 -12.34 26.64 -24.68
C ILE A 160 -13.06 27.15 -25.92
N ASN A 161 -12.41 28.02 -26.66
CA ASN A 161 -12.87 28.48 -27.97
C ASN A 161 -12.20 27.68 -29.09
N GLU A 162 -10.92 27.38 -28.93
CA GLU A 162 -10.09 26.69 -29.92
C GLU A 162 -9.03 25.86 -29.21
N ILE A 163 -8.75 24.68 -29.74
CA ILE A 163 -7.74 23.75 -29.25
C ILE A 163 -7.06 23.09 -30.44
N SER A 164 -5.73 23.04 -30.42
CA SER A 164 -4.92 22.39 -31.44
C SER A 164 -3.80 21.60 -30.79
N GLU A 165 -3.59 20.36 -31.23
CA GLU A 165 -2.43 19.56 -30.85
C GLU A 165 -1.14 20.28 -31.26
N ILE A 166 -0.15 20.24 -30.40
CA ILE A 166 1.18 20.75 -30.69
C ILE A 166 2.23 19.73 -30.28
N GLU A 167 3.31 19.68 -31.04
CA GLU A 167 4.51 18.96 -30.63
C GLU A 167 5.31 19.86 -29.70
N VAL A 168 5.50 19.39 -28.47
CA VAL A 168 6.37 20.02 -27.49
C VAL A 168 7.63 19.15 -27.41
N GLU A 169 8.67 19.55 -28.15
CA GLU A 169 10.03 19.03 -27.96
C GLU A 169 10.48 19.29 -26.50
N GLN A 170 10.37 18.28 -25.63
CA GLN A 170 11.02 18.28 -24.33
C GLN A 170 12.49 17.83 -24.50
N GLU A 171 13.25 18.46 -25.38
CA GLU A 171 14.68 18.18 -25.45
C GLU A 171 15.39 19.03 -24.38
N LYS A 172 15.58 18.43 -23.20
CA LYS A 172 16.80 18.75 -22.45
C LYS A 172 17.94 18.09 -23.25
N GLU A 173 18.79 18.89 -23.89
CA GLU A 173 20.03 18.38 -24.49
C GLU A 173 20.87 17.75 -23.37
N HIS A 174 20.71 16.44 -23.20
CA HIS A 174 21.53 15.65 -22.30
C HIS A 174 22.73 15.09 -23.06
N TYR A 175 23.87 14.99 -22.38
CA TYR A 175 24.99 14.17 -22.84
C TYR A 175 24.46 12.84 -23.37
N ASP A 176 25.01 12.36 -24.48
CA ASP A 176 24.54 11.11 -25.09
C ASP A 176 24.96 9.85 -24.31
N THR A 177 25.78 10.04 -23.28
CA THR A 177 26.23 8.99 -22.37
C THR A 177 25.05 8.41 -21.58
N SER A 178 24.76 7.13 -21.82
CA SER A 178 23.77 6.39 -21.05
C SER A 178 24.31 5.93 -19.70
N ARG A 179 23.43 5.80 -18.70
CA ARG A 179 23.77 5.33 -17.34
C ARG A 179 22.89 4.17 -16.89
N ALA A 180 23.33 3.46 -15.86
CA ALA A 180 22.49 2.61 -15.05
C ALA A 180 22.13 3.31 -13.72
N GLU A 181 20.89 3.11 -13.25
CA GLU A 181 20.49 3.46 -11.87
C GLU A 181 20.34 2.17 -11.06
N LEU A 182 21.12 2.02 -10.00
CA LEU A 182 21.18 0.78 -9.22
C LEU A 182 20.56 0.90 -7.82
N HIS A 183 20.17 2.10 -7.39
CA HIS A 183 19.51 2.34 -6.11
C HIS A 183 18.29 3.24 -6.34
N CYS A 184 17.12 2.62 -6.47
CA CYS A 184 15.87 3.30 -6.79
C CYS A 184 14.67 2.62 -6.14
N HIS A 185 13.87 3.43 -5.45
CA HIS A 185 12.67 3.08 -4.72
C HIS A 185 11.43 3.34 -5.55
N THR A 186 10.47 2.43 -5.44
CA THR A 186 9.18 2.51 -6.11
C THR A 186 8.09 2.93 -5.12
N MET A 187 6.89 3.15 -5.62
CA MET A 187 5.69 3.33 -4.81
C MET A 187 5.45 2.22 -3.75
N TYR A 188 6.16 1.09 -3.82
CA TYR A 188 6.09 0.01 -2.82
C TYR A 188 7.04 0.18 -1.64
N SER A 189 7.97 1.14 -1.68
CA SER A 189 8.65 1.66 -0.49
C SER A 189 7.67 2.48 0.34
N LYS A 190 6.96 1.77 1.22
CA LYS A 190 5.80 2.25 2.00
C LYS A 190 6.03 3.64 2.60
N ASN A 191 5.11 4.56 2.29
CA ASN A 191 5.08 5.96 2.75
C ASN A 191 6.39 6.73 2.48
N ASP A 192 7.10 6.37 1.41
CA ASP A 192 8.41 6.98 1.12
C ASP A 192 8.57 7.45 -0.32
N ALA A 193 8.58 6.50 -1.26
CA ALA A 193 8.80 6.76 -2.67
C ALA A 193 7.49 6.73 -3.45
N LEU A 194 7.50 7.39 -4.61
CA LEU A 194 6.29 7.64 -5.41
C LEU A 194 6.34 7.04 -6.81
N SER A 195 7.50 6.55 -7.25
CA SER A 195 7.72 6.10 -8.63
C SER A 195 6.81 4.94 -9.02
N SER A 196 6.01 5.13 -10.07
CA SER A 196 5.18 4.09 -10.68
C SER A 196 5.88 3.41 -11.88
N PRO A 197 5.33 2.32 -12.44
CA PRO A 197 5.85 1.74 -13.68
C PRO A 197 5.83 2.72 -14.86
N GLU A 198 4.80 3.56 -14.97
CA GLU A 198 4.71 4.61 -16.01
C GLU A 198 5.89 5.59 -15.88
N ASP A 199 6.23 5.96 -14.65
CA ASP A 199 7.31 6.89 -14.36
C ASP A 199 8.68 6.28 -14.71
N TYR A 200 8.87 4.97 -14.53
CA TYR A 200 10.07 4.27 -14.99
C TYR A 200 10.22 4.32 -16.52
N LEU A 201 9.14 4.12 -17.28
CA LEU A 201 9.18 4.24 -18.75
C LEU A 201 9.59 5.65 -19.20
N LYS A 202 9.10 6.68 -18.52
CA LYS A 202 9.51 8.07 -18.78
C LYS A 202 10.98 8.26 -18.44
N ALA A 203 11.41 7.84 -17.25
CA ALA A 203 12.78 7.98 -16.75
C ALA A 203 13.84 7.32 -17.65
N PHE A 204 13.56 6.11 -18.14
CA PHE A 204 14.44 5.40 -19.07
C PHE A 204 14.81 6.26 -20.28
N ASN A 205 13.85 7.02 -20.80
CA ASN A 205 14.03 7.86 -21.97
C ASN A 205 14.55 9.26 -21.59
N SER A 206 13.89 9.94 -20.66
CA SER A 206 14.24 11.33 -20.29
C SER A 206 15.63 11.44 -19.69
N ASN A 207 16.05 10.46 -18.89
CA ASN A 207 17.34 10.48 -18.19
C ASN A 207 18.40 9.61 -18.88
N LYS A 208 18.07 9.05 -20.06
CA LYS A 208 18.91 8.15 -20.87
C LYS A 208 19.46 6.94 -20.09
N CYS A 209 18.65 6.35 -19.22
CA CYS A 209 19.04 5.15 -18.48
C CYS A 209 18.90 3.89 -19.35
N HIS A 210 19.95 3.08 -19.49
CA HIS A 210 19.85 1.76 -20.15
C HIS A 210 19.45 0.64 -19.18
N ALA A 211 19.64 0.87 -17.88
CA ALA A 211 19.22 -0.03 -16.82
C ALA A 211 18.71 0.75 -15.60
N MET A 212 17.68 0.24 -14.94
CA MET A 212 17.18 0.78 -13.67
C MET A 212 16.82 -0.36 -12.72
N ALA A 213 17.19 -0.21 -11.45
CA ALA A 213 16.86 -1.16 -10.40
C ALA A 213 15.53 -0.84 -9.69
N ILE A 214 14.95 -1.87 -9.08
CA ILE A 214 13.94 -1.76 -8.01
C ILE A 214 14.63 -2.23 -6.75
N THR A 215 14.79 -1.36 -5.76
CA THR A 215 15.45 -1.64 -4.48
C THR A 215 14.60 -1.16 -3.31
N ASP A 216 13.33 -1.60 -3.27
CA ASP A 216 12.40 -1.14 -2.24
C ASP A 216 12.83 -1.50 -0.81
N HIS A 217 12.45 -0.66 0.14
CA HIS A 217 12.79 -0.82 1.56
C HIS A 217 12.24 -2.12 2.15
N GLY A 218 13.14 -3.07 2.42
CA GLY A 218 12.86 -4.31 3.14
C GLY A 218 11.76 -5.16 2.53
N SER A 219 11.44 -4.98 1.24
CA SER A 219 10.35 -5.68 0.57
C SER A 219 10.60 -5.82 -0.93
N VAL A 220 9.83 -6.69 -1.58
CA VAL A 220 9.90 -6.97 -3.03
C VAL A 220 8.52 -6.89 -3.68
N PHE A 221 7.62 -6.11 -3.09
CA PHE A 221 6.22 -5.99 -3.52
C PHE A 221 6.08 -5.45 -4.95
N GLY A 222 7.04 -4.63 -5.40
CA GLY A 222 7.05 -4.05 -6.74
C GLY A 222 7.38 -5.02 -7.87
N PHE A 223 7.92 -6.22 -7.61
CA PHE A 223 8.46 -7.08 -8.67
C PHE A 223 7.41 -7.50 -9.71
N ILE A 224 6.32 -8.13 -9.27
CA ILE A 224 5.26 -8.62 -10.20
C ILE A 224 4.57 -7.45 -10.91
N PRO A 225 4.09 -6.39 -10.22
CA PRO A 225 3.42 -5.28 -10.89
C PRO A 225 4.30 -4.56 -11.91
N PHE A 226 5.58 -4.30 -11.58
CA PHE A 226 6.49 -3.63 -12.49
C PHE A 226 6.86 -4.50 -13.68
N VAL A 227 7.22 -5.76 -13.46
CA VAL A 227 7.57 -6.65 -14.58
C VAL A 227 6.39 -6.84 -15.52
N ASN A 228 5.18 -7.08 -15.02
CA ASN A 228 4.01 -7.26 -15.87
C ASN A 228 3.66 -5.99 -16.67
N GLN A 229 3.84 -4.79 -16.09
CA GLN A 229 3.47 -3.55 -16.76
C GLN A 229 4.55 -3.00 -17.70
N LEU A 230 5.83 -3.30 -17.46
CA LEU A 230 6.97 -2.82 -18.23
C LEU A 230 7.40 -3.79 -19.34
N LYS A 231 7.25 -5.10 -19.13
CA LYS A 231 7.68 -6.12 -20.10
C LYS A 231 6.98 -5.92 -21.44
N GLY A 232 7.77 -5.82 -22.51
CA GLY A 232 7.28 -5.58 -23.87
C GLY A 232 7.00 -4.10 -24.20
N LYS A 233 7.11 -3.17 -23.24
CA LYS A 233 7.00 -1.72 -23.48
C LYS A 233 8.33 -0.98 -23.58
N THR A 234 9.42 -1.63 -23.19
CA THR A 234 10.78 -1.07 -23.21
C THR A 234 11.80 -2.15 -23.55
N ASP A 235 12.88 -1.74 -24.22
CA ASP A 235 14.08 -2.54 -24.47
C ASP A 235 15.13 -2.41 -23.35
N LYS A 236 14.92 -1.48 -22.40
CA LYS A 236 15.84 -1.22 -21.30
C LYS A 236 15.80 -2.32 -20.25
N LYS A 237 16.90 -2.47 -19.51
CA LYS A 237 17.05 -3.51 -18.49
C LYS A 237 16.40 -3.09 -17.18
N LEU A 238 15.52 -3.94 -16.64
CA LEU A 238 15.02 -3.80 -15.28
C LEU A 238 15.84 -4.72 -14.37
N ILE A 239 16.40 -4.19 -13.30
CA ILE A 239 17.17 -4.96 -12.31
C ILE A 239 16.30 -5.16 -11.07
N LEU A 240 16.16 -6.38 -10.59
CA LEU A 240 15.38 -6.68 -9.40
C LEU A 240 16.30 -6.79 -8.18
N GLY A 241 15.94 -6.09 -7.11
CA GLY A 241 16.70 -6.05 -5.87
C GLY A 241 15.87 -5.61 -4.68
N ALA A 242 16.54 -5.34 -3.56
CA ALA A 242 15.93 -4.80 -2.36
C ALA A 242 16.96 -4.01 -1.55
N GLU A 243 16.53 -2.94 -0.89
CA GLU A 243 17.32 -2.32 0.17
C GLU A 243 16.99 -3.02 1.49
N MET A 244 17.95 -3.75 2.02
CA MET A 244 17.80 -4.53 3.24
C MET A 244 18.20 -3.69 4.45
N TYR A 245 17.35 -3.68 5.48
CA TYR A 245 17.77 -3.27 6.81
C TYR A 245 18.56 -4.41 7.45
N THR A 246 19.74 -4.11 7.97
CA THR A 246 20.68 -5.09 8.48
C THR A 246 21.20 -4.75 9.86
N VAL A 247 21.65 -5.78 10.59
CA VAL A 247 22.24 -5.66 11.94
C VAL A 247 23.39 -6.63 12.10
N SER A 248 24.24 -6.39 13.10
CA SER A 248 25.22 -7.39 13.55
C SER A 248 24.51 -8.49 14.33
N LEU A 249 24.72 -9.75 13.96
CA LEU A 249 24.17 -10.89 14.72
C LEU A 249 24.63 -10.87 16.19
N ASN A 250 25.87 -10.46 16.44
CA ASN A 250 26.43 -10.39 17.79
C ASN A 250 25.76 -9.29 18.62
N GLU A 251 25.49 -8.13 18.04
CA GLU A 251 24.78 -7.04 18.72
C GLU A 251 23.32 -7.41 18.97
N TYR A 252 22.68 -8.02 17.98
CA TYR A 252 21.32 -8.54 18.10
C TYR A 252 21.21 -9.50 19.29
N ASN A 253 22.07 -10.52 19.35
CA ASN A 253 22.09 -11.49 20.44
C ASN A 253 22.40 -10.86 21.80
N LYS A 254 23.36 -9.92 21.87
CA LYS A 254 23.69 -9.21 23.13
C LYS A 254 22.48 -8.42 23.66
N THR A 255 21.78 -7.69 22.80
CA THR A 255 20.60 -6.90 23.18
C THR A 255 19.47 -7.78 23.72
N VAL A 256 19.26 -8.94 23.10
CA VAL A 256 18.28 -9.95 23.57
C VAL A 256 18.64 -10.40 24.99
N GLN A 257 19.90 -10.78 25.21
CA GLN A 257 20.37 -11.27 26.50
C GLN A 257 20.27 -10.21 27.61
N GLN A 258 20.61 -8.95 27.30
CA GLN A 258 20.43 -7.85 28.24
C GLN A 258 18.95 -7.63 28.62
N LYS A 259 18.03 -7.79 27.67
CA LYS A 259 16.58 -7.66 27.92
C LYS A 259 16.04 -8.79 28.79
N ILE A 260 16.47 -10.04 28.52
CA ILE A 260 16.17 -11.20 29.37
C ILE A 260 16.65 -10.94 30.80
N ASN A 261 17.87 -10.43 30.97
CA ASN A 261 18.43 -10.11 32.29
C ASN A 261 17.63 -9.01 33.03
N LYS A 262 17.16 -7.96 32.33
CA LYS A 262 16.29 -6.93 32.93
C LYS A 262 14.92 -7.49 33.35
N LEU A 263 14.33 -8.39 32.56
CA LEU A 263 13.07 -9.05 32.91
C LEU A 263 13.22 -9.94 34.15
N ASN A 264 14.41 -10.51 34.37
CA ASN A 264 14.71 -11.32 35.55
C ASN A 264 14.89 -10.52 36.86
N GLN A 265 15.13 -9.20 36.80
CA GLN A 265 15.46 -8.39 37.99
C GLN A 265 14.27 -7.79 38.74
N ASN A 266 13.04 -7.89 38.21
CA ASN A 266 11.84 -7.28 38.82
C ASN A 266 10.91 -8.36 39.40
N ASP A 267 11.22 -8.84 40.61
CA ASP A 267 10.31 -9.69 41.38
C ASP A 267 9.32 -8.82 42.19
N ASN A 268 8.07 -8.78 41.74
CA ASN A 268 7.00 -8.00 42.36
C ASN A 268 6.38 -8.69 43.60
N SER A 269 6.93 -9.82 44.04
CA SER A 269 6.48 -10.58 45.23
C SER A 269 6.33 -9.69 46.47
N ASN A 270 7.37 -8.90 46.78
CA ASN A 270 7.39 -7.97 47.91
C ASN A 270 6.31 -6.86 47.86
N GLU A 271 5.87 -6.45 46.67
CA GLU A 271 4.85 -5.41 46.50
C GLU A 271 3.44 -5.99 46.70
N ILE A 272 3.19 -7.19 46.17
CA ILE A 272 1.94 -7.92 46.38
C ILE A 272 1.74 -8.24 47.87
N ASP A 273 2.80 -8.65 48.57
CA ASP A 273 2.73 -8.95 50.01
C ASP A 273 2.37 -7.71 50.85
N LYS A 274 2.90 -6.54 50.51
CA LYS A 274 2.53 -5.26 51.14
C LYS A 274 1.05 -4.90 50.92
N ILE A 275 0.55 -5.08 49.70
CA ILE A 275 -0.86 -4.79 49.40
C ILE A 275 -1.79 -5.78 50.11
N ASN A 276 -1.41 -7.07 50.17
CA ASN A 276 -2.15 -8.07 50.94
C ASN A 276 -2.23 -7.72 52.43
N PHE A 277 -1.13 -7.27 53.03
CA PHE A 277 -1.11 -6.80 54.41
C PHE A 277 -2.09 -5.63 54.63
N ASN A 278 -2.10 -4.65 53.73
CA ASN A 278 -3.05 -3.51 53.80
C ASN A 278 -4.51 -3.96 53.65
N ILE A 279 -4.79 -4.95 52.80
CA ILE A 279 -6.14 -5.53 52.68
C ILE A 279 -6.56 -6.18 54.00
N GLU A 280 -5.67 -6.93 54.64
CA GLU A 280 -5.94 -7.58 55.93
C GLU A 280 -6.24 -6.55 57.03
N GLU A 281 -5.49 -5.44 57.07
CA GLU A 281 -5.73 -4.34 58.00
C GLU A 281 -7.12 -3.71 57.79
N GLN A 282 -7.50 -3.42 56.54
CA GLN A 282 -8.81 -2.87 56.20
C GLN A 282 -9.95 -3.85 56.52
N GLU A 283 -9.77 -5.15 56.23
CA GLU A 283 -10.75 -6.19 56.55
C GLU A 283 -10.96 -6.35 58.06
N ASN A 284 -9.90 -6.17 58.86
CA ASN A 284 -10.01 -6.14 60.32
C ASN A 284 -10.75 -4.88 60.81
N ASN A 285 -10.44 -3.69 60.28
CA ASN A 285 -11.16 -2.46 60.59
C ASN A 285 -12.66 -2.55 60.24
N LEU A 286 -12.98 -3.15 59.08
CA LEU A 286 -14.35 -3.38 58.63
C LEU A 286 -15.17 -4.23 59.60
N LYS A 287 -14.54 -5.22 60.29
CA LYS A 287 -15.21 -6.03 61.31
C LYS A 287 -15.62 -5.19 62.52
N GLU A 288 -14.74 -4.31 62.99
CA GLU A 288 -15.02 -3.42 64.12
C GLU A 288 -16.10 -2.39 63.77
N LEU A 289 -15.99 -1.72 62.63
CA LEU A 289 -16.99 -0.76 62.15
C LEU A 289 -18.40 -1.37 62.04
N ARG A 290 -18.50 -2.63 61.61
CA ARG A 290 -19.78 -3.36 61.53
C ARG A 290 -20.39 -3.63 62.91
N LYS A 291 -19.56 -3.93 63.92
CA LYS A 291 -20.03 -4.09 65.31
C LYS A 291 -20.57 -2.77 65.84
N GLU A 292 -19.81 -1.69 65.71
CA GLU A 292 -20.22 -0.34 66.14
C GLU A 292 -21.53 0.09 65.48
N ARG A 293 -21.64 -0.09 64.15
CA ARG A 293 -22.88 0.17 63.41
C ARG A 293 -24.07 -0.60 64.00
N ASP A 294 -23.90 -1.89 64.27
CA ASP A 294 -24.98 -2.75 64.78
C ASP A 294 -25.37 -2.37 66.21
N GLU A 295 -24.41 -1.91 67.02
CA GLU A 295 -24.67 -1.35 68.35
C GLU A 295 -25.51 -0.08 68.27
N PHE A 296 -25.13 0.90 67.44
CA PHE A 296 -25.89 2.14 67.25
C PHE A 296 -27.29 1.88 66.67
N LYS A 297 -27.42 0.93 65.73
CA LYS A 297 -28.72 0.50 65.19
C LYS A 297 -29.63 -0.10 66.26
N ARG A 298 -29.08 -0.94 67.13
CA ARG A 298 -29.83 -1.53 68.26
C ARG A 298 -30.20 -0.47 69.28
N TYR A 299 -29.30 0.48 69.56
CA TYR A 299 -29.52 1.54 70.52
C TYR A 299 -30.63 2.49 70.07
N SER A 300 -30.60 2.96 68.81
CA SER A 300 -31.65 3.82 68.22
C SER A 300 -33.03 3.16 68.13
N SER A 301 -33.10 1.82 68.22
CA SER A 301 -34.36 1.06 68.21
C SER A 301 -34.95 0.79 69.61
N ARG A 302 -34.28 1.23 70.70
CA ARG A 302 -34.76 1.00 72.06
C ARG A 302 -35.95 1.89 72.39
N LYS A 303 -36.99 1.34 73.02
CA LYS A 303 -38.19 2.09 73.45
C LYS A 303 -37.98 2.94 74.71
N THR A 304 -36.80 2.87 75.33
CA THR A 304 -36.50 3.44 76.65
C THR A 304 -35.58 4.66 76.60
N ILE A 305 -35.19 5.13 75.41
CA ILE A 305 -34.30 6.28 75.21
C ILE A 305 -35.10 7.52 74.74
N SER A 306 -34.57 8.71 75.00
CA SER A 306 -35.16 9.98 74.56
C SER A 306 -35.05 10.17 73.03
N GLU A 307 -35.88 11.05 72.46
CA GLU A 307 -35.81 11.36 71.02
C GLU A 307 -34.49 12.04 70.63
N GLU A 308 -33.85 12.81 71.53
CA GLU A 308 -32.50 13.37 71.31
C GLU A 308 -31.43 12.27 71.25
N GLU A 309 -31.41 11.34 72.20
CA GLU A 309 -30.46 10.20 72.19
C GLU A 309 -30.65 9.30 70.97
N LYS A 310 -31.90 9.17 70.50
CA LYS A 310 -32.24 8.40 69.30
C LYS A 310 -31.74 9.08 68.03
N PHE A 311 -31.82 10.40 67.95
CA PHE A 311 -31.29 11.19 66.84
C PHE A 311 -29.76 11.06 66.78
N GLU A 312 -29.05 11.26 67.89
CA GLU A 312 -27.58 11.10 67.95
C GLU A 312 -27.14 9.67 67.57
N ALA A 313 -27.86 8.65 68.04
CA ALA A 313 -27.58 7.26 67.70
C ALA A 313 -27.77 6.98 66.21
N LEU A 314 -28.75 7.63 65.57
CA LEU A 314 -29.00 7.50 64.14
C LEU A 314 -27.95 8.23 63.30
N GLU A 315 -27.47 9.39 63.75
CA GLU A 315 -26.34 10.08 63.12
C GLU A 315 -25.07 9.22 63.15
N LYS A 316 -24.71 8.69 64.33
CA LYS A 316 -23.56 7.79 64.47
C LYS A 316 -23.71 6.51 63.66
N TYR A 317 -24.93 5.95 63.57
CA TYR A 317 -25.20 4.82 62.68
C TYR A 317 -24.92 5.16 61.21
N ASN A 318 -25.39 6.31 60.73
CA ASN A 318 -25.19 6.75 59.35
C ASN A 318 -23.71 7.04 59.05
N GLU A 319 -22.99 7.63 60.00
CA GLU A 319 -21.53 7.83 59.93
C GLU A 319 -20.81 6.49 59.75
N LYS A 320 -21.12 5.48 60.57
CA LYS A 320 -20.52 4.15 60.46
C LYS A 320 -20.89 3.43 59.16
N VAL A 321 -22.10 3.64 58.62
CA VAL A 321 -22.48 3.14 57.30
C VAL A 321 -21.61 3.75 56.20
N LEU A 322 -21.30 5.05 56.29
CA LEU A 322 -20.42 5.74 55.34
C LEU A 322 -18.96 5.24 55.45
N GLU A 323 -18.44 5.09 56.66
CA GLU A 323 -17.09 4.56 56.90
C GLU A 323 -16.93 3.13 56.36
N ILE A 324 -17.94 2.27 56.58
CA ILE A 324 -17.99 0.91 56.01
C ILE A 324 -17.96 0.97 54.48
N LYS A 325 -18.69 1.89 53.87
CA LYS A 325 -18.72 2.05 52.41
C LYS A 325 -17.32 2.41 51.88
N ASN A 326 -16.66 3.41 52.46
CA ASN A 326 -15.32 3.84 52.08
C ASN A 326 -14.29 2.71 52.25
N CYS A 327 -14.35 1.96 53.36
CA CYS A 327 -13.47 0.83 53.60
C CYS A 327 -13.63 -0.28 52.55
N ASN A 328 -14.87 -0.60 52.14
CA ASN A 328 -15.10 -1.57 51.05
C ASN A 328 -14.59 -1.07 49.68
N GLU A 329 -14.72 0.23 49.39
CA GLU A 329 -14.17 0.84 48.17
C GLU A 329 -12.63 0.73 48.14
N ASN A 330 -11.95 1.04 49.25
CA ASN A 330 -10.50 0.90 49.38
C ASN A 330 -10.03 -0.56 49.17
N ILE A 331 -10.71 -1.54 49.79
CA ILE A 331 -10.39 -2.96 49.61
C ILE A 331 -10.55 -3.37 48.14
N LYS A 332 -11.58 -2.85 47.47
CA LYS A 332 -11.83 -3.13 46.05
C LYS A 332 -10.69 -2.57 45.18
N GLU A 333 -10.26 -1.34 45.42
CA GLU A 333 -9.15 -0.70 44.70
C GLU A 333 -7.82 -1.46 44.92
N LEU A 334 -7.51 -1.85 46.15
CA LEU A 334 -6.31 -2.64 46.47
C LEU A 334 -6.33 -4.02 45.77
N LYS A 335 -7.49 -4.70 45.72
CA LYS A 335 -7.65 -5.98 44.99
C LYS A 335 -7.51 -5.79 43.47
N GLU A 336 -7.97 -4.67 42.93
CA GLU A 336 -7.82 -4.32 41.52
C GLU A 336 -6.35 -4.03 41.17
N ASN A 337 -5.60 -3.37 42.05
CA ASN A 337 -4.16 -3.17 41.92
C ASN A 337 -3.39 -4.49 41.88
N ILE A 338 -3.70 -5.46 42.76
CA ILE A 338 -3.09 -6.81 42.70
C ILE A 338 -3.40 -7.48 41.35
N LYS A 339 -4.64 -7.38 40.86
CA LYS A 339 -5.03 -7.96 39.57
C LYS A 339 -4.24 -7.35 38.41
N ASN A 340 -4.04 -6.03 38.43
CA ASN A 340 -3.23 -5.31 37.45
C ASN A 340 -1.76 -5.72 37.50
N ILE A 341 -1.17 -5.80 38.69
CA ILE A 341 0.23 -6.25 38.88
C ILE A 341 0.40 -7.69 38.39
N LYS A 342 -0.52 -8.61 38.75
CA LYS A 342 -0.48 -10.01 38.28
C LYS A 342 -0.62 -10.12 36.77
N SER A 343 -1.51 -9.33 36.16
CA SER A 343 -1.67 -9.26 34.69
C SER A 343 -0.38 -8.78 34.01
N GLN A 344 0.25 -7.73 34.55
CA GLN A 344 1.54 -7.24 34.06
C GLN A 344 2.66 -8.27 34.23
N SER A 345 2.73 -8.98 35.35
CA SER A 345 3.71 -10.06 35.55
C SER A 345 3.50 -11.22 34.58
N LEU A 346 2.25 -11.59 34.29
CA LEU A 346 1.92 -12.63 33.30
C LEU A 346 2.33 -12.23 31.88
N LEU A 347 2.14 -10.95 31.52
CA LEU A 347 2.62 -10.39 30.25
C LEU A 347 4.15 -10.42 30.15
N LYS A 348 4.87 -10.07 31.22
CA LYS A 348 6.34 -10.15 31.28
C LYS A 348 6.85 -11.59 31.17
N ILE A 349 6.19 -12.56 31.81
CA ILE A 349 6.54 -13.98 31.69
C ILE A 349 6.35 -14.45 30.26
N LYS A 350 5.22 -14.10 29.61
CA LYS A 350 4.99 -14.39 28.19
C LYS A 350 6.02 -13.72 27.28
N GLU A 351 6.42 -12.48 27.57
CA GLU A 351 7.46 -11.77 26.83
C GLU A 351 8.84 -12.44 27.01
N LYS A 352 9.14 -12.93 28.22
CA LYS A 352 10.36 -13.69 28.51
C LYS A 352 10.36 -15.03 27.78
N GLU A 353 9.30 -15.83 27.91
CA GLU A 353 9.16 -17.10 27.20
C GLU A 353 9.21 -16.89 25.69
N GLN A 354 8.67 -15.77 25.18
CA GLN A 354 8.87 -15.38 23.79
C GLN A 354 10.34 -15.11 23.49
N LEU A 355 11.03 -14.24 24.24
CA LEU A 355 12.44 -13.92 23.99
C LEU A 355 13.39 -15.13 24.12
N GLU A 356 13.08 -16.06 25.02
CA GLU A 356 13.85 -17.29 25.25
C GLU A 356 13.61 -18.35 24.16
N ASN A 357 12.38 -18.44 23.63
CA ASN A 357 12.02 -19.41 22.58
C ASN A 357 12.08 -18.84 21.16
N ASN A 358 12.09 -17.51 21.00
CA ASN A 358 12.01 -16.78 19.74
C ASN A 358 12.62 -15.37 19.91
N ILE A 359 13.80 -15.17 19.34
CA ILE A 359 14.61 -13.93 19.49
C ILE A 359 13.87 -12.66 18.93
N ASN A 360 12.74 -12.87 18.24
CA ASN A 360 11.97 -12.02 17.33
C ASN A 360 11.30 -10.74 17.92
N SER A 361 11.67 -10.28 19.11
CA SER A 361 10.97 -9.14 19.76
C SER A 361 11.88 -8.09 20.41
N THR A 362 13.16 -8.06 20.01
CA THR A 362 14.05 -6.97 20.42
C THR A 362 13.76 -5.70 19.66
N ASN A 363 13.49 -4.65 20.44
CA ASN A 363 13.51 -3.26 20.01
C ASN A 363 14.81 -2.65 20.54
N ASN A 364 15.18 -1.49 20.01
CA ASN A 364 16.39 -0.75 20.33
C ASN A 364 17.68 -1.30 19.69
N ILE A 365 17.62 -1.70 18.42
CA ILE A 365 18.80 -2.21 17.69
C ILE A 365 19.11 -1.30 16.52
N ASP A 366 20.26 -0.63 16.59
CA ASP A 366 20.78 0.20 15.52
C ASP A 366 20.97 -0.60 14.23
N ARG A 367 20.64 -0.01 13.08
CA ARG A 367 20.49 -0.74 11.81
C ARG A 367 21.29 -0.06 10.72
N ASP A 368 21.91 -0.89 9.90
CA ASP A 368 22.63 -0.48 8.71
C ASP A 368 21.84 -0.86 7.45
N HIS A 369 22.02 -0.12 6.36
CA HIS A 369 21.41 -0.48 5.07
C HIS A 369 22.42 -1.20 4.16
N LEU A 370 21.92 -2.13 3.34
CA LEU A 370 22.66 -2.76 2.23
C LEU A 370 21.72 -2.95 1.04
N ILE A 371 22.24 -2.76 -0.17
CA ILE A 371 21.49 -3.05 -1.40
C ILE A 371 21.86 -4.44 -1.90
N LEU A 372 20.85 -5.23 -2.25
CA LEU A 372 21.02 -6.52 -2.90
C LEU A 372 20.42 -6.45 -4.30
N LEU A 373 21.24 -6.71 -5.33
CA LEU A 373 20.78 -6.80 -6.72
C LEU A 373 20.93 -8.23 -7.23
N LEU A 374 19.86 -8.76 -7.83
CA LEU A 374 19.85 -10.12 -8.34
C LEU A 374 20.78 -10.26 -9.55
N LYS A 375 21.67 -11.26 -9.54
CA LYS A 375 22.58 -11.55 -10.66
C LYS A 375 22.46 -12.93 -11.29
N THR A 376 21.83 -13.89 -10.61
CA THR A 376 21.77 -15.26 -11.13
C THR A 376 20.65 -15.46 -12.15
N PRO A 377 20.89 -16.18 -13.25
CA PRO A 377 19.87 -16.52 -14.23
C PRO A 377 18.93 -17.62 -13.70
N ASP A 378 17.89 -17.89 -14.49
CA ASP A 378 17.05 -19.06 -14.29
C ASP A 378 17.84 -20.35 -14.53
N GLU A 379 17.45 -21.38 -13.80
CA GLU A 379 17.88 -22.76 -14.02
C GLU A 379 16.65 -23.66 -14.21
N GLU A 380 16.87 -24.78 -14.90
CA GLU A 380 15.85 -25.81 -15.06
C GLU A 380 16.02 -26.87 -13.98
N ILE A 381 14.94 -27.16 -13.26
CA ILE A 381 14.87 -28.24 -12.28
C ILE A 381 13.84 -29.28 -12.71
N ASP A 382 14.06 -30.52 -12.30
CA ASP A 382 13.05 -31.58 -12.38
C ASP A 382 12.17 -31.53 -11.12
N TYR A 383 10.88 -31.28 -11.33
CA TYR A 383 9.86 -31.29 -10.30
C TYR A 383 8.80 -32.35 -10.65
N HIS A 384 8.93 -33.53 -10.03
CA HIS A 384 8.05 -34.69 -10.23
C HIS A 384 7.93 -35.13 -11.70
N GLY A 385 9.03 -35.11 -12.46
CA GLY A 385 9.08 -35.52 -13.86
C GLY A 385 8.78 -34.39 -14.85
N GLU A 386 8.53 -33.17 -14.38
CA GLU A 386 8.34 -31.98 -15.20
C GLU A 386 9.50 -31.00 -15.05
N LYS A 387 9.95 -30.45 -16.18
CA LYS A 387 10.98 -29.41 -16.23
C LYS A 387 10.39 -28.05 -15.87
N LEU A 388 10.84 -27.46 -14.77
CA LEU A 388 10.44 -26.12 -14.33
C LEU A 388 11.63 -25.17 -14.36
N LYS A 389 11.40 -23.95 -14.85
CA LYS A 389 12.36 -22.84 -14.71
C LYS A 389 12.17 -22.16 -13.37
N ILE A 390 13.26 -22.01 -12.63
CA ILE A 390 13.28 -21.28 -11.36
C ILE A 390 14.49 -20.35 -11.30
N ASN A 391 14.36 -19.22 -10.63
CA ASN A 391 15.49 -18.39 -10.29
C ASN A 391 15.90 -18.63 -8.83
N LYS A 392 17.00 -19.36 -8.61
CA LYS A 392 17.48 -19.67 -7.26
C LYS A 392 17.75 -18.41 -6.43
N GLY A 393 18.34 -17.37 -7.03
CA GLY A 393 18.62 -16.12 -6.31
C GLY A 393 17.35 -15.40 -5.87
N LEU A 394 16.30 -15.41 -6.70
CA LEU A 394 15.00 -14.85 -6.33
C LEU A 394 14.34 -15.64 -5.19
N VAL A 395 14.44 -16.97 -5.22
CA VAL A 395 13.95 -17.83 -4.13
C VAL A 395 14.69 -17.51 -2.82
N GLU A 396 16.01 -17.35 -2.85
CA GLU A 396 16.78 -16.95 -1.67
C GLU A 396 16.41 -15.54 -1.20
N LEU A 397 16.15 -14.59 -2.11
CA LEU A 397 15.68 -13.26 -1.74
C LEU A 397 14.31 -13.32 -1.04
N TYR A 398 13.37 -14.13 -1.53
CA TYR A 398 12.09 -14.34 -0.86
C TYR A 398 12.25 -14.95 0.53
N LYS A 399 13.19 -15.88 0.73
CA LYS A 399 13.52 -16.41 2.04
C LYS A 399 14.10 -15.34 2.96
N ILE A 400 15.04 -14.52 2.47
CA ILE A 400 15.65 -13.42 3.22
C ILE A 400 14.57 -12.44 3.70
N ILE A 401 13.70 -11.99 2.79
CA ILE A 401 12.58 -11.09 3.10
C ILE A 401 11.64 -11.76 4.11
N THR A 402 11.23 -13.00 3.88
CA THR A 402 10.35 -13.73 4.81
C THR A 402 10.96 -13.78 6.21
N LYS A 403 12.23 -14.20 6.31
CA LYS A 403 12.98 -14.29 7.56
C LYS A 403 13.07 -12.94 8.27
N SER A 404 13.26 -11.86 7.52
CA SER A 404 13.32 -10.51 8.10
C SER A 404 11.98 -10.05 8.71
N TYR A 405 10.85 -10.50 8.17
CA TYR A 405 9.52 -10.23 8.71
C TYR A 405 9.07 -11.23 9.80
N THR A 406 9.59 -12.45 9.83
CA THR A 406 9.19 -13.48 10.81
C THR A 406 10.14 -13.56 12.01
N ASP A 407 11.44 -13.63 11.76
CA ASP A 407 12.44 -14.01 12.75
C ASP A 407 13.13 -12.78 13.37
N TYR A 408 13.24 -11.69 12.62
CA TYR A 408 14.08 -10.54 13.01
C TYR A 408 13.35 -9.18 13.01
N PHE A 409 12.01 -9.20 13.01
CA PHE A 409 11.17 -8.00 12.89
C PHE A 409 11.24 -7.08 14.13
N SER A 410 11.96 -5.95 13.99
CA SER A 410 12.48 -5.14 15.11
C SER A 410 12.40 -3.62 14.88
N THR A 411 12.66 -2.82 15.94
CA THR A 411 12.81 -1.35 15.86
C THR A 411 14.17 -0.86 16.40
N PRO A 412 14.73 0.27 15.93
CA PRO A 412 16.00 0.81 16.41
C PRO A 412 15.91 1.58 17.70
N THR A 413 14.76 2.19 18.00
CA THR A 413 14.46 2.85 19.27
C THR A 413 12.96 2.72 19.61
N GLU A 414 12.56 2.97 20.86
CA GLU A 414 11.14 3.11 21.23
C GLU A 414 10.53 4.39 20.62
N ALA A 415 11.34 5.41 20.28
CA ALA A 415 10.90 6.58 19.53
C ALA A 415 10.54 6.20 18.09
N ASP A 416 11.41 5.46 17.40
CA ASP A 416 11.17 4.97 16.03
C ASP A 416 9.99 4.01 15.98
N LYS A 417 9.80 3.19 17.00
CA LYS A 417 8.63 2.31 17.11
C LYS A 417 7.33 3.09 17.12
N LYS A 418 7.28 4.23 17.84
CA LYS A 418 6.10 5.11 17.88
C LYS A 418 5.90 5.87 16.57
N MET A 419 6.97 6.11 15.82
CA MET A 419 6.96 6.96 14.64
C MET A 419 6.81 6.19 13.33
N TYR A 420 7.65 5.17 13.11
CA TYR A 420 7.75 4.40 11.87
C TYR A 420 7.33 2.93 12.04
N GLY A 421 7.16 2.47 13.28
CA GLY A 421 6.86 1.07 13.58
C GLY A 421 8.06 0.14 13.38
N LYS A 422 7.81 -1.17 13.51
CA LYS A 422 8.80 -2.23 13.24
C LYS A 422 9.18 -2.28 11.76
N ARG A 423 10.45 -2.59 11.50
CA ARG A 423 10.96 -2.87 10.15
C ARG A 423 11.48 -4.31 10.07
N PRO A 424 11.44 -4.91 8.88
CA PRO A 424 12.10 -6.19 8.61
C PRO A 424 13.61 -6.02 8.64
N VAL A 425 14.33 -6.80 9.45
CA VAL A 425 15.79 -6.68 9.58
C VAL A 425 16.43 -8.03 9.32
N ILE A 426 17.67 -8.08 8.83
CA ILE A 426 18.40 -9.34 8.67
C ILE A 426 19.85 -9.20 9.15
N PRO A 427 20.43 -10.20 9.84
CA PRO A 427 21.87 -10.14 10.16
C PRO A 427 22.70 -10.09 8.88
N TYR A 428 23.59 -9.11 8.72
CA TYR A 428 24.40 -9.01 7.49
C TYR A 428 25.36 -10.20 7.34
N GLU A 429 25.74 -10.88 8.43
CA GLU A 429 26.54 -12.11 8.38
C GLU A 429 25.83 -13.22 7.60
N TYR A 430 24.49 -13.24 7.61
CA TYR A 430 23.70 -14.17 6.80
C TYR A 430 23.86 -13.85 5.32
N LEU A 431 23.76 -12.57 4.94
CA LEU A 431 23.87 -12.12 3.54
C LEU A 431 25.25 -12.41 2.93
N PHE A 432 26.29 -12.41 3.75
CA PHE A 432 27.66 -12.67 3.32
C PHE A 432 28.06 -14.15 3.30
N GLN A 433 27.15 -15.06 3.67
CA GLN A 433 27.39 -16.49 3.50
C GLN A 433 27.63 -16.83 2.01
N PRO A 434 28.66 -17.61 1.65
CA PRO A 434 29.01 -17.87 0.24
C PRO A 434 27.86 -18.38 -0.63
N GLU A 435 27.00 -19.23 -0.07
CA GLU A 435 25.82 -19.81 -0.70
C GLU A 435 24.73 -18.79 -1.00
N ILE A 436 24.65 -17.70 -0.23
CA ILE A 436 23.71 -16.60 -0.43
C ILE A 436 24.35 -15.55 -1.33
N ARG A 437 25.55 -15.07 -0.96
CA ARG A 437 26.29 -14.01 -1.65
C ARG A 437 26.47 -14.29 -3.15
N LYS A 438 26.65 -15.55 -3.56
CA LYS A 438 26.82 -15.90 -4.99
C LYS A 438 25.62 -15.48 -5.87
N HIS A 439 24.45 -15.24 -5.28
CA HIS A 439 23.23 -14.86 -5.99
C HIS A 439 23.05 -13.34 -6.19
N PHE A 440 23.83 -12.53 -5.49
CA PHE A 440 23.62 -11.09 -5.41
C PHE A 440 24.88 -10.28 -5.71
N ILE A 441 24.69 -9.06 -6.20
CA ILE A 441 25.64 -7.96 -6.05
C ILE A 441 25.22 -7.20 -4.79
N ILE A 442 26.16 -6.95 -3.88
CA ILE A 442 25.91 -6.27 -2.60
C ILE A 442 26.68 -4.95 -2.57
N THR A 443 25.95 -3.83 -2.46
CA THR A 443 26.52 -2.48 -2.39
C THR A 443 26.17 -1.80 -1.06
N SER A 444 26.85 -0.69 -0.78
CA SER A 444 26.90 -0.08 0.55
C SER A 444 25.63 0.66 1.00
N ALA A 445 24.65 0.84 0.09
CA ALA A 445 23.43 1.61 0.29
C ALA A 445 23.70 3.09 0.63
N CYS A 446 22.84 3.69 1.45
CA CYS A 446 22.76 5.13 1.64
C CYS A 446 23.52 5.68 2.84
N ALA A 447 23.22 6.94 3.19
CA ALA A 447 23.75 7.64 4.36
C ALA A 447 23.60 6.85 5.68
N PHE A 448 22.59 5.97 5.78
CA PHE A 448 22.36 5.08 6.91
C PHE A 448 23.03 3.70 6.76
N GLY A 449 23.85 3.52 5.72
CA GLY A 449 24.70 2.35 5.55
C GLY A 449 25.88 2.36 6.53
N LYS A 450 26.33 1.17 6.94
CA LYS A 450 27.43 1.01 7.90
C LYS A 450 28.71 1.72 7.47
N HIS A 451 28.96 1.79 6.17
CA HIS A 451 30.11 2.46 5.58
C HIS A 451 30.14 3.96 5.94
N MET A 452 29.01 4.66 5.84
CA MET A 452 28.89 6.08 6.19
C MET A 452 29.08 6.30 7.68
N LYS A 453 28.44 5.48 8.50
CA LYS A 453 28.58 5.53 9.96
C LYS A 453 30.03 5.37 10.43
N LEU A 454 30.73 4.34 9.93
CA LEU A 454 32.11 4.08 10.35
C LEU A 454 33.05 5.23 9.98
N ILE A 455 32.88 5.82 8.80
CA ILE A 455 33.77 6.90 8.35
C ILE A 455 33.47 8.22 9.05
N THR A 456 32.20 8.54 9.34
CA THR A 456 31.81 9.77 10.06
C THR A 456 32.16 9.70 11.56
N GLU A 457 32.16 8.51 12.16
CA GLU A 457 32.66 8.26 13.52
C GLU A 457 34.21 8.22 13.61
N GLY A 458 34.92 8.39 12.49
CA GLY A 458 36.39 8.36 12.45
C GLY A 458 37.00 6.95 12.57
N LYS A 459 36.20 5.88 12.45
CA LYS A 459 36.63 4.48 12.53
C LYS A 459 37.15 3.95 11.20
N GLU A 460 38.13 4.65 10.63
CA GLU A 460 38.62 4.38 9.27
C GLU A 460 39.16 2.95 9.08
N LYS A 461 39.81 2.37 10.10
CA LYS A 461 40.30 0.98 10.03
C LYS A 461 39.16 -0.03 9.86
N GLU A 462 38.07 0.16 10.59
CA GLU A 462 36.88 -0.69 10.51
C GLU A 462 36.15 -0.48 9.19
N PHE A 463 36.10 0.77 8.71
CA PHE A 463 35.58 1.10 7.38
C PHE A 463 36.33 0.33 6.27
N ARG A 464 37.66 0.35 6.27
CA ARG A 464 38.49 -0.37 5.28
C ARG A 464 38.23 -1.87 5.27
N GLU A 465 38.08 -2.48 6.45
CA GLU A 465 37.73 -3.91 6.53
C GLU A 465 36.29 -4.19 6.10
N TRP A 466 35.36 -3.29 6.41
CA TRP A 466 33.97 -3.43 6.03
C TRP A 466 33.76 -3.44 4.51
N ILE A 467 34.32 -2.45 3.80
CA ILE A 467 34.09 -2.27 2.35
C ILE A 467 34.62 -3.44 1.51
N LYS A 468 35.59 -4.21 2.02
CA LYS A 468 36.11 -5.43 1.35
C LYS A 468 35.06 -6.54 1.23
N ASN A 469 33.99 -6.47 2.01
CA ASN A 469 32.86 -7.40 1.92
C ASN A 469 31.82 -6.96 0.87
N LEU A 470 32.01 -5.81 0.21
CA LEU A 470 31.05 -5.25 -0.74
C LEU A 470 31.56 -5.43 -2.17
N ASP A 471 30.64 -5.57 -3.11
CA ASP A 471 30.99 -5.59 -4.53
C ASP A 471 31.27 -4.18 -5.06
N ALA A 472 30.67 -3.15 -4.45
CA ALA A 472 31.00 -1.74 -4.65
C ALA A 472 30.53 -0.86 -3.48
N VAL A 473 31.12 0.33 -3.38
CA VAL A 473 30.69 1.40 -2.47
C VAL A 473 29.96 2.48 -3.25
N GLU A 474 28.77 2.86 -2.79
CA GLU A 474 27.95 3.89 -3.38
C GLU A 474 28.47 5.28 -2.98
N ILE A 475 28.60 6.17 -3.96
CA ILE A 475 28.78 7.59 -3.74
C ILE A 475 27.56 8.28 -4.31
N HIS A 476 26.77 8.89 -3.43
CA HIS A 476 25.55 9.60 -3.77
C HIS A 476 25.83 11.04 -4.18
N PRO A 477 24.91 11.68 -4.93
CA PRO A 477 25.02 13.10 -5.21
C PRO A 477 24.94 13.90 -3.91
N SER A 478 25.60 15.04 -3.89
CA SER A 478 25.76 15.84 -2.68
C SER A 478 24.44 16.29 -2.07
N TRP A 479 23.47 16.64 -2.92
CA TRP A 479 22.13 17.04 -2.49
C TRP A 479 21.38 15.91 -1.77
N ASN A 480 21.71 14.63 -2.00
CA ASN A 480 21.07 13.52 -1.29
C ASN A 480 21.55 13.44 0.16
N ASN A 481 22.80 13.83 0.41
CA ASN A 481 23.46 13.70 1.70
C ASN A 481 23.55 15.03 2.46
N ILE A 482 23.00 16.12 1.91
CA ILE A 482 23.08 17.44 2.56
C ILE A 482 22.29 17.50 3.87
N PHE A 483 21.25 16.68 4.02
CA PHE A 483 20.51 16.57 5.28
C PHE A 483 21.40 16.19 6.47
N MET A 484 22.55 15.54 6.21
CA MET A 484 23.53 15.18 7.24
C MET A 484 24.04 16.40 8.01
N VAL A 485 24.03 17.59 7.41
CA VAL A 485 24.44 18.85 8.06
C VAL A 485 23.57 19.19 9.28
N GLU A 486 22.27 18.87 9.20
CA GLU A 486 21.28 19.19 10.23
C GLU A 486 20.89 17.97 11.07
N HIS A 487 21.34 16.77 10.70
CA HIS A 487 20.94 15.53 11.31
C HIS A 487 21.82 15.12 12.51
N LYS A 488 21.17 14.76 13.62
CA LYS A 488 21.82 14.49 14.91
C LYS A 488 22.86 13.36 14.89
N ASP A 489 22.68 12.35 14.04
CA ASP A 489 23.59 11.19 13.98
C ASP A 489 24.91 11.52 13.25
N PHE A 490 25.01 12.69 12.61
CA PHE A 490 26.18 13.12 11.85
C PHE A 490 26.82 14.38 12.47
N GLU A 491 27.14 14.32 13.77
CA GLU A 491 27.67 15.47 14.52
C GLU A 491 28.94 16.09 13.92
N ASN A 492 29.71 15.33 13.13
CA ASN A 492 30.96 15.78 12.51
C ASN A 492 30.76 16.45 11.14
N ILE A 493 29.53 16.50 10.61
CA ILE A 493 29.19 17.14 9.34
C ILE A 493 28.43 18.42 9.66
N LYS A 494 28.95 19.59 9.26
CA LYS A 494 28.38 20.90 9.60
C LYS A 494 28.14 21.81 8.41
N THR A 495 28.71 21.48 7.26
CA THR A 495 28.65 22.27 6.04
C THR A 495 28.46 21.38 4.83
N GLU A 496 28.03 21.98 3.71
CA GLU A 496 27.97 21.29 2.42
C GLU A 496 29.37 20.79 2.00
N GLU A 497 30.40 21.58 2.28
CA GLU A 497 31.80 21.23 2.01
C GLU A 497 32.28 20.00 2.81
N ASP A 498 31.77 19.78 4.03
CA ASP A 498 32.08 18.57 4.81
C ASP A 498 31.53 17.30 4.13
N VAL A 499 30.33 17.39 3.52
CA VAL A 499 29.76 16.29 2.72
C VAL A 499 30.65 15.98 1.52
N TYR A 500 31.18 17.01 0.86
CA TYR A 500 32.08 16.83 -0.29
C TYR A 500 33.38 16.17 0.14
N ALA A 501 33.97 16.67 1.23
CA ALA A 501 35.19 16.12 1.80
C ALA A 501 35.02 14.65 2.20
N LEU A 502 33.85 14.31 2.76
CA LEU A 502 33.47 12.95 3.10
C LEU A 502 33.43 12.04 1.85
N HIS A 503 32.71 12.44 0.79
CA HIS A 503 32.63 11.66 -0.45
C HIS A 503 34.01 11.47 -1.10
N ARG A 504 34.84 12.52 -1.14
CA ARG A 504 36.22 12.44 -1.64
C ARG A 504 37.08 11.49 -0.80
N LYS A 505 36.92 11.52 0.53
CA LYS A 505 37.63 10.61 1.44
C LYS A 505 37.24 9.16 1.18
N ILE A 506 35.95 8.87 1.04
CA ILE A 506 35.44 7.54 0.70
C ILE A 506 36.04 7.04 -0.61
N TYR A 507 35.96 7.85 -1.68
CA TYR A 507 36.53 7.49 -2.99
C TYR A 507 38.01 7.15 -2.90
N LYS A 508 38.80 7.99 -2.22
CA LYS A 508 40.24 7.78 -2.07
C LYS A 508 40.55 6.47 -1.35
N ILE A 509 39.86 6.17 -0.26
CA ILE A 509 40.07 4.93 0.49
C ILE A 509 39.67 3.71 -0.35
N CYS A 510 38.54 3.77 -1.05
CA CYS A 510 38.11 2.68 -1.93
C CYS A 510 39.13 2.40 -3.03
N LYS A 511 39.71 3.45 -3.62
CA LYS A 511 40.79 3.34 -4.61
C LYS A 511 42.06 2.71 -4.04
N GLU A 512 42.43 3.05 -2.79
CA GLU A 512 43.57 2.43 -2.10
C GLU A 512 43.34 0.94 -1.81
N GLU A 513 42.11 0.54 -1.48
CA GLU A 513 41.75 -0.86 -1.17
C GLU A 513 41.31 -1.68 -2.40
N ASN A 514 41.36 -1.10 -3.62
CA ASN A 514 40.85 -1.72 -4.86
C ASN A 514 39.38 -2.16 -4.78
N VAL A 515 38.53 -1.39 -4.08
CA VAL A 515 37.08 -1.58 -4.07
C VAL A 515 36.45 -0.54 -5.00
N PRO A 516 35.62 -0.91 -5.97
CA PRO A 516 35.06 0.05 -6.91
C PRO A 516 34.04 0.98 -6.22
N CYS A 517 34.10 2.27 -6.56
CA CYS A 517 33.02 3.21 -6.27
C CYS A 517 32.04 3.27 -7.44
N ILE A 518 30.75 3.40 -7.13
CA ILE A 518 29.67 3.56 -8.11
C ILE A 518 28.86 4.83 -7.84
N ILE A 519 28.30 5.39 -8.91
CA ILE A 519 27.37 6.51 -8.88
C ILE A 519 25.94 5.99 -8.92
N VAL A 520 25.16 6.32 -7.90
CA VAL A 520 23.73 6.04 -7.78
C VAL A 520 23.06 7.19 -7.04
N SER A 521 21.75 7.34 -7.17
CA SER A 521 21.04 8.51 -6.62
C SER A 521 20.18 8.26 -5.40
N ASP A 522 19.96 7.00 -5.00
CA ASP A 522 18.99 6.64 -3.95
C ASP A 522 17.59 7.16 -4.30
N ALA A 523 17.19 7.01 -5.56
CA ALA A 523 16.04 7.72 -6.12
C ALA A 523 14.73 7.29 -5.46
N HIS A 524 13.88 8.24 -5.08
CA HIS A 524 12.53 7.98 -4.55
C HIS A 524 11.41 8.48 -5.47
N ILE A 525 11.82 9.14 -6.54
CA ILE A 525 11.03 9.68 -7.65
C ILE A 525 11.89 9.58 -8.91
N THR A 526 11.28 9.65 -10.08
CA THR A 526 12.01 9.47 -11.34
C THR A 526 12.45 10.77 -12.00
N SER A 527 11.74 11.86 -11.75
CA SER A 527 12.04 13.18 -12.30
C SER A 527 12.49 14.16 -11.21
N LYS A 528 13.24 15.18 -11.60
CA LYS A 528 13.66 16.25 -10.68
C LYS A 528 12.46 17.12 -10.28
N GLU A 529 11.49 17.25 -11.16
CA GLU A 529 10.30 18.07 -10.98
C GLU A 529 9.35 17.48 -9.92
N ASP A 530 9.32 16.15 -9.78
CA ASP A 530 8.52 15.43 -8.79
C ASP A 530 9.04 15.55 -7.35
N ARG A 531 10.17 16.23 -7.14
CA ARG A 531 10.72 16.51 -5.81
C ARG A 531 9.71 17.21 -4.91
N VAL A 532 8.89 18.08 -5.50
CA VAL A 532 7.81 18.74 -4.77
C VAL A 532 6.79 17.74 -4.22
N LEU A 533 6.51 16.66 -4.96
CA LEU A 533 5.43 15.72 -4.65
C LEU A 533 5.83 14.95 -3.41
N ARG A 534 7.05 14.40 -3.41
CA ARG A 534 7.60 13.68 -2.27
C ARG A 534 7.79 14.59 -1.06
N SER A 535 8.34 15.80 -1.25
CA SER A 535 8.53 16.79 -0.17
C SER A 535 7.19 17.12 0.52
N ASN A 536 6.16 17.48 -0.24
CA ASN A 536 4.85 17.81 0.33
C ASN A 536 4.15 16.60 0.96
N PHE A 537 4.31 15.41 0.36
CA PHE A 537 3.81 14.16 0.93
C PHE A 537 4.44 13.88 2.29
N LYS A 538 5.78 13.87 2.38
CA LYS A 538 6.53 13.66 3.62
C LYS A 538 6.15 14.69 4.68
N ASN A 539 6.05 15.96 4.30
CA ASN A 539 5.63 17.05 5.19
C ASN A 539 4.26 16.77 5.82
N GLY A 540 3.24 16.46 5.00
CA GLY A 540 1.92 16.09 5.51
C GLY A 540 1.92 14.81 6.35
N TYR A 541 2.69 13.80 5.95
CA TYR A 541 2.76 12.51 6.63
C TYR A 541 3.40 12.61 8.02
N ILE A 542 4.51 13.35 8.15
CA ILE A 542 5.15 13.58 9.44
C ILE A 542 4.20 14.35 10.36
N HIS A 543 3.58 15.43 9.89
CA HIS A 543 2.62 16.17 10.72
C HIS A 543 1.41 15.34 11.15
N LEU A 544 0.93 14.42 10.31
CA LEU A 544 -0.11 13.45 10.71
C LEU A 544 0.34 12.61 11.90
N ILE A 545 1.56 12.06 11.85
CA ILE A 545 2.13 11.27 12.95
C ILE A 545 2.26 12.15 14.19
N LEU A 546 2.81 13.36 14.06
CA LEU A 546 2.96 14.28 15.19
C LEU A 546 1.62 14.62 15.83
N ASN A 547 0.57 14.87 15.06
CA ASN A 547 -0.75 15.26 15.58
C ASN A 547 -1.52 14.10 16.25
N ASN A 548 -1.43 12.88 15.70
CA ASN A 548 -2.18 11.74 16.23
C ASN A 548 -1.56 11.13 17.49
N PHE A 549 -0.28 11.37 17.73
CA PHE A 549 0.46 10.72 18.81
C PHE A 549 1.02 11.70 19.87
N SER A 550 0.69 13.00 19.81
CA SER A 550 1.18 14.07 20.70
C SER A 550 0.39 14.31 21.99
N LYS A 551 -0.42 13.34 22.48
CA LYS A 551 -1.10 13.46 23.78
C LYS A 551 -0.25 13.05 25.00
N GLY A 552 1.07 13.26 24.96
CA GLY A 552 1.93 13.05 26.12
C GLY A 552 3.41 13.14 25.77
N ASP A 553 4.01 14.23 26.23
CA ASP A 553 5.43 14.53 26.38
C ASP A 553 6.34 14.58 25.14
N GLU A 554 7.07 15.72 25.11
CA GLU A 554 8.22 16.09 24.30
C GLU A 554 8.03 16.20 22.77
N GLN A 555 8.43 17.37 22.25
CA GLN A 555 8.55 17.63 20.81
C GLN A 555 9.37 16.51 20.18
N ARG A 556 8.72 15.70 19.37
CA ARG A 556 9.35 14.61 18.64
C ARG A 556 10.22 15.22 17.55
N THR A 557 11.53 15.16 17.71
CA THR A 557 12.48 15.38 16.63
C THR A 557 12.50 14.12 15.78
N SER A 558 12.01 14.23 14.56
CA SER A 558 12.02 13.14 13.59
C SER A 558 13.40 13.02 12.94
N THR A 559 13.79 11.80 12.61
CA THR A 559 15.04 11.49 11.91
C THR A 559 14.97 11.68 10.40
N ASP A 560 13.77 11.82 9.82
CA ASP A 560 13.56 12.24 8.42
C ASP A 560 12.90 13.62 8.39
N GLU A 561 13.59 14.65 8.89
CA GLU A 561 13.15 16.06 8.84
C GLU A 561 13.47 16.76 7.52
N ASP A 562 13.96 16.02 6.52
CA ASP A 562 14.29 16.62 5.24
C ASP A 562 13.06 16.77 4.35
N PHE A 563 12.33 17.85 4.60
CA PHE A 563 11.22 18.32 3.77
C PHE A 563 11.70 19.19 2.60
N ASN A 564 13.00 19.45 2.46
CA ASN A 564 13.47 20.37 1.46
C ASN A 564 13.28 19.74 0.08
N ILE A 565 12.75 20.52 -0.86
CA ILE A 565 12.55 20.08 -2.24
C ILE A 565 13.90 19.72 -2.88
N GLU A 566 14.95 20.49 -2.60
CA GLU A 566 16.24 20.35 -3.30
C GLU A 566 17.04 19.11 -2.94
N THR A 567 16.65 18.42 -1.88
CA THR A 567 17.32 17.24 -1.36
C THR A 567 16.60 15.94 -1.71
N GLN A 568 15.36 16.04 -2.21
CA GLN A 568 14.56 14.86 -2.52
C GLN A 568 15.22 14.04 -3.64
N PRO A 569 15.44 12.73 -3.47
CA PRO A 569 16.22 11.96 -4.41
C PRO A 569 15.47 11.57 -5.66
N TYR A 570 16.11 11.77 -6.81
CA TYR A 570 15.55 11.47 -8.12
C TYR A 570 16.55 10.71 -8.99
N VAL A 571 16.05 9.96 -9.96
CA VAL A 571 16.89 9.33 -10.99
C VAL A 571 17.56 10.43 -11.79
N MET A 572 18.88 10.57 -11.68
CA MET A 572 19.57 11.65 -12.38
C MET A 572 19.87 11.29 -13.84
N SER A 573 20.17 12.29 -14.67
CA SER A 573 20.83 12.13 -15.98
C SER A 573 22.36 12.06 -15.82
N TYR A 574 23.11 11.84 -16.91
CA TYR A 574 24.57 11.98 -16.85
C TYR A 574 25.01 13.44 -16.64
N ASP A 575 24.25 14.42 -17.14
CA ASP A 575 24.52 15.85 -16.90
C ASP A 575 24.44 16.20 -15.42
N ASP A 576 23.44 15.65 -14.72
CA ASP A 576 23.27 15.89 -13.29
C ASP A 576 24.46 15.34 -12.51
N VAL A 577 24.99 14.19 -12.93
CA VAL A 577 26.21 13.59 -12.37
C VAL A 577 27.41 14.50 -12.62
N ILE A 578 27.67 14.92 -13.85
CA ILE A 578 28.80 15.79 -14.18
C ILE A 578 28.72 17.08 -13.37
N ARG A 579 27.54 17.71 -13.33
CA ARG A 579 27.31 18.98 -12.63
C ARG A 579 27.56 18.85 -11.13
N ASP A 580 26.98 17.85 -10.48
CA ASP A 580 27.06 17.69 -9.04
C ASP A 580 28.42 17.17 -8.57
N TYR A 581 29.00 16.15 -9.23
CA TYR A 581 30.26 15.56 -8.78
C TYR A 581 31.46 16.48 -9.09
N THR A 582 31.39 17.28 -10.15
CA THR A 582 32.41 18.33 -10.38
C THR A 582 32.33 19.40 -9.28
N LYS A 583 31.11 19.78 -8.83
CA LYS A 583 30.92 20.72 -7.70
C LYS A 583 31.55 20.17 -6.42
N GLN A 584 31.48 18.86 -6.19
CA GLN A 584 32.11 18.18 -5.06
C GLN A 584 33.64 18.06 -5.17
N GLY A 585 34.25 18.46 -6.30
CA GLY A 585 35.69 18.42 -6.52
C GLY A 585 36.22 17.10 -7.10
N PHE A 586 35.36 16.27 -7.69
CA PHE A 586 35.80 15.15 -8.52
C PHE A 586 36.28 15.63 -9.89
N THR A 587 37.34 15.01 -10.40
CA THR A 587 37.80 15.19 -11.77
C THR A 587 36.91 14.40 -12.74
N LEU A 588 36.87 14.80 -14.01
CA LEU A 588 36.09 14.09 -15.03
C LEU A 588 36.52 12.62 -15.17
N GLU A 589 37.81 12.32 -15.03
CA GLU A 589 38.33 10.95 -15.07
C GLU A 589 37.81 10.10 -13.91
N GLU A 590 37.77 10.65 -12.69
CA GLU A 590 37.22 9.94 -11.52
C GLU A 590 35.71 9.72 -11.66
N ILE A 591 34.98 10.69 -12.23
CA ILE A 591 33.54 10.56 -12.52
C ILE A 591 33.30 9.46 -13.56
N GLU A 592 34.07 9.46 -14.65
CA GLU A 592 33.99 8.44 -15.70
C GLU A 592 34.33 7.05 -15.15
N GLU A 593 35.36 6.93 -14.30
CA GLU A 593 35.72 5.68 -13.61
C GLU A 593 34.54 5.12 -12.81
N MET A 594 33.93 5.93 -11.95
CA MET A 594 32.79 5.50 -11.12
C MET A 594 31.54 5.20 -11.96
N HIS A 595 31.30 5.98 -13.01
CA HIS A 595 30.20 5.76 -13.94
C HIS A 595 30.33 4.42 -14.69
N ASN A 596 31.54 4.13 -15.19
CA ASN A 596 31.84 2.86 -15.85
C ASN A 596 31.71 1.67 -14.90
N ASN A 597 32.11 1.84 -13.63
CA ASN A 597 31.88 0.83 -12.60
C ASN A 597 30.37 0.57 -12.39
N THR A 598 29.53 1.61 -12.33
CA THR A 598 28.07 1.46 -12.22
C THR A 598 27.51 0.63 -13.38
N ASN A 599 27.87 0.99 -14.62
CA ASN A 599 27.39 0.30 -15.82
C ASN A 599 27.87 -1.16 -15.86
N LYS A 600 29.13 -1.42 -15.49
CA LYS A 600 29.69 -2.78 -15.40
C LYS A 600 28.99 -3.64 -14.35
N LEU A 601 28.56 -3.07 -13.23
CA LEU A 601 27.75 -3.78 -12.24
C LEU A 601 26.35 -4.07 -12.77
N ALA A 602 25.74 -3.10 -13.47
CA ALA A 602 24.43 -3.27 -14.10
C ALA A 602 24.44 -4.42 -15.14
N GLU A 603 25.51 -4.56 -15.92
CA GLU A 603 25.71 -5.66 -16.87
C GLU A 603 25.71 -7.03 -16.18
N GLN A 604 26.33 -7.14 -15.00
CA GLN A 604 26.40 -8.37 -14.23
C GLN A 604 25.06 -8.79 -13.62
N CYS A 605 24.14 -7.86 -13.36
CA CYS A 605 22.80 -8.18 -12.88
C CYS A 605 22.01 -8.98 -13.92
N ILE A 606 21.03 -9.77 -13.49
CA ILE A 606 20.10 -10.40 -14.42
C ILE A 606 19.01 -9.41 -14.82
N ASN A 607 18.53 -9.47 -16.05
CA ASN A 607 17.37 -8.68 -16.46
C ASN A 607 16.08 -9.31 -15.92
N GLY A 608 15.31 -8.54 -15.14
CA GLY A 608 14.07 -8.97 -14.50
C GLY A 608 13.00 -9.43 -15.50
N PHE A 609 13.07 -9.02 -16.76
CA PHE A 609 12.17 -9.49 -17.81
C PHE A 609 12.49 -10.90 -18.31
N ASP A 610 13.72 -11.38 -18.09
CA ASP A 610 14.25 -12.64 -18.60
C ASP A 610 14.20 -13.78 -17.56
N ILE A 611 13.68 -13.51 -16.36
CA ILE A 611 13.57 -14.49 -15.28
C ILE A 611 12.12 -14.88 -15.01
N THR A 612 11.97 -16.07 -14.43
CA THR A 612 10.68 -16.60 -13.98
C THR A 612 10.41 -16.14 -12.55
N ILE A 613 9.58 -15.10 -12.40
CA ILE A 613 9.18 -14.57 -11.07
C ILE A 613 8.26 -15.54 -10.33
N LEU A 614 7.31 -16.12 -11.07
CA LEU A 614 6.40 -17.18 -10.62
C LEU A 614 6.34 -18.24 -11.72
N PRO A 615 6.47 -19.53 -11.40
CA PRO A 615 6.26 -20.58 -12.38
C PRO A 615 4.83 -20.53 -12.92
N ASN A 616 4.68 -20.65 -14.24
CA ASN A 616 3.37 -20.68 -14.89
C ASN A 616 2.73 -22.08 -14.78
N LYS A 617 2.52 -22.54 -13.55
CA LYS A 617 1.93 -23.84 -13.22
C LYS A 617 1.15 -23.75 -11.91
N LEU A 618 0.02 -24.46 -11.85
CA LEU A 618 -0.71 -24.68 -10.61
C LEU A 618 -0.07 -25.83 -9.82
N PHE A 619 0.26 -25.58 -8.55
CA PHE A 619 0.76 -26.57 -7.60
C PHE A 619 -0.34 -26.88 -6.60
N LEU A 620 -0.79 -28.13 -6.57
CA LEU A 620 -1.83 -28.59 -5.64
C LEU A 620 -1.22 -29.52 -4.60
N PRO A 621 -1.66 -29.43 -3.32
CA PRO A 621 -1.13 -30.29 -2.27
C PRO A 621 -1.59 -31.74 -2.44
N GLU A 622 -0.82 -32.66 -1.87
CA GLU A 622 -1.24 -34.05 -1.70
C GLU A 622 -1.92 -34.21 -0.34
N PHE A 623 -3.06 -34.91 -0.30
CA PHE A 623 -3.73 -35.22 0.95
C PHE A 623 -2.96 -36.32 1.70
N PRO A 624 -2.65 -36.17 3.00
CA PRO A 624 -1.81 -37.12 3.72
C PRO A 624 -2.33 -38.56 3.75
N ASN A 625 -3.66 -38.73 3.78
CA ASN A 625 -4.31 -40.03 4.01
C ASN A 625 -5.32 -40.39 2.89
N MET A 626 -5.25 -39.73 1.73
CA MET A 626 -6.24 -39.91 0.66
C MET A 626 -5.68 -39.58 -0.71
N ASN A 627 -5.92 -40.44 -1.69
CA ASN A 627 -5.66 -40.12 -3.09
C ASN A 627 -6.88 -39.43 -3.72
N SER A 628 -6.82 -38.11 -3.87
CA SER A 628 -7.93 -37.31 -4.42
C SER A 628 -8.34 -37.74 -5.83
N LYS A 629 -7.40 -38.20 -6.66
CA LYS A 629 -7.66 -38.63 -8.05
C LYS A 629 -8.49 -39.91 -8.12
N GLU A 630 -8.41 -40.76 -7.10
CA GLU A 630 -9.17 -42.00 -7.00
C GLU A 630 -10.46 -41.81 -6.20
N GLU A 631 -10.41 -41.03 -5.12
CA GLU A 631 -11.51 -40.92 -4.16
C GLU A 631 -12.64 -40.03 -4.68
N MET A 632 -12.31 -38.87 -5.25
CA MET A 632 -13.33 -37.91 -5.70
C MET A 632 -14.29 -38.53 -6.74
N PRO A 633 -13.82 -39.22 -7.80
CA PRO A 633 -14.73 -39.84 -8.75
C PRO A 633 -15.62 -40.94 -8.15
N LYS A 634 -15.13 -41.70 -7.16
CA LYS A 634 -15.93 -42.72 -6.47
C LYS A 634 -17.09 -42.07 -5.72
N MET A 635 -16.79 -41.04 -4.93
CA MET A 635 -17.80 -40.30 -4.15
C MET A 635 -18.86 -39.65 -5.05
N VAL A 636 -18.45 -39.08 -6.18
CA VAL A 636 -19.38 -38.53 -7.18
C VAL A 636 -20.35 -39.60 -7.68
N TRP A 637 -19.85 -40.79 -8.05
CA TRP A 637 -20.71 -41.87 -8.51
C TRP A 637 -21.58 -42.46 -7.41
N GLU A 638 -21.08 -42.57 -6.18
CA GLU A 638 -21.87 -43.03 -5.03
C GLU A 638 -23.07 -42.11 -4.77
N GLU A 639 -22.85 -40.79 -4.72
CA GLU A 639 -23.95 -39.83 -4.53
C GLU A 639 -24.86 -39.75 -5.77
N ALA A 640 -24.33 -39.91 -7.00
CA ALA A 640 -25.14 -39.98 -8.21
C ALA A 640 -26.04 -41.21 -8.24
N ILE A 641 -25.53 -42.38 -7.85
CA ILE A 641 -26.31 -43.61 -7.75
C ILE A 641 -27.40 -43.44 -6.69
N LYS A 642 -27.03 -42.94 -5.51
CA LYS A 642 -27.98 -42.69 -4.42
C LYS A 642 -29.08 -41.70 -4.80
N LYS A 643 -28.75 -40.68 -5.60
CA LYS A 643 -29.70 -39.63 -6.01
C LYS A 643 -30.53 -40.04 -7.23
N TYR A 644 -29.94 -40.61 -8.27
CA TYR A 644 -30.59 -40.75 -9.59
C TYR A 644 -30.80 -42.19 -10.06
N SER A 645 -30.27 -43.21 -9.37
CA SER A 645 -30.43 -44.60 -9.78
C SER A 645 -31.79 -45.15 -9.41
N LYS A 646 -32.38 -45.99 -10.28
CA LYS A 646 -33.65 -46.67 -10.02
C LYS A 646 -33.49 -48.01 -9.30
N ASP A 647 -32.30 -48.60 -9.37
CA ASP A 647 -32.00 -49.95 -8.86
C ASP A 647 -30.68 -50.06 -8.08
N GLY A 648 -30.02 -48.93 -7.81
CA GLY A 648 -28.72 -48.88 -7.14
C GLY A 648 -27.52 -49.12 -8.06
N THR A 649 -27.73 -49.17 -9.38
CA THR A 649 -26.67 -49.30 -10.38
C THR A 649 -26.49 -48.03 -11.21
N LYS A 650 -25.33 -47.89 -11.86
CA LYS A 650 -25.02 -46.73 -12.74
C LYS A 650 -25.85 -46.76 -14.02
N GLU A 651 -26.30 -47.94 -14.43
CA GLU A 651 -26.96 -48.24 -15.70
C GLU A 651 -28.38 -47.67 -15.77
N THR A 652 -29.04 -47.48 -14.64
CA THR A 652 -30.42 -46.96 -14.57
C THR A 652 -30.51 -45.44 -14.36
N ILE A 653 -29.37 -44.76 -14.21
CA ILE A 653 -29.29 -43.30 -14.22
C ILE A 653 -29.64 -42.78 -15.62
N ASP A 654 -30.39 -41.67 -15.68
CA ASP A 654 -30.73 -41.02 -16.95
C ASP A 654 -29.48 -40.73 -17.79
N LYS A 655 -29.58 -40.99 -19.10
CA LYS A 655 -28.46 -40.92 -20.04
C LYS A 655 -27.80 -39.53 -20.04
N LYS A 656 -28.58 -38.43 -20.05
CA LYS A 656 -28.02 -37.07 -20.09
C LYS A 656 -27.23 -36.76 -18.82
N ILE A 657 -27.72 -37.21 -17.66
CA ILE A 657 -27.02 -37.02 -16.38
C ILE A 657 -25.71 -37.80 -16.37
N LYS A 658 -25.76 -39.07 -16.77
CA LYS A 658 -24.57 -39.93 -16.82
C LYS A 658 -23.49 -39.34 -17.74
N GLU A 659 -23.88 -38.89 -18.94
CA GLU A 659 -22.97 -38.24 -19.90
C GLU A 659 -22.36 -36.96 -19.33
N ARG A 660 -23.17 -36.12 -18.65
CA ARG A 660 -22.68 -34.90 -17.99
C ARG A 660 -21.65 -35.20 -16.90
N ILE A 661 -21.88 -36.20 -16.05
CA ILE A 661 -20.95 -36.61 -14.99
C ILE A 661 -19.64 -37.15 -15.59
N GLU A 662 -19.73 -38.03 -16.59
CA GLU A 662 -18.54 -38.63 -17.24
C GLU A 662 -17.66 -37.56 -17.88
N TYR A 663 -18.27 -36.62 -18.58
CA TYR A 663 -17.61 -35.47 -19.18
C TYR A 663 -16.93 -34.56 -18.13
N GLU A 664 -17.64 -34.18 -17.06
CA GLU A 664 -17.05 -33.33 -16.03
C GLU A 664 -15.92 -34.03 -15.25
N LEU A 665 -16.00 -35.35 -15.05
CA LEU A 665 -14.93 -36.13 -14.42
C LEU A 665 -13.69 -36.21 -15.32
N GLU A 666 -13.86 -36.34 -16.64
CA GLU A 666 -12.76 -36.26 -17.61
C GLU A 666 -12.09 -34.87 -17.55
N LEU A 667 -12.89 -33.80 -17.56
CA LEU A 667 -12.38 -32.43 -17.45
C LEU A 667 -11.57 -32.20 -16.19
N THR A 668 -12.09 -32.67 -15.06
CA THR A 668 -11.44 -32.52 -13.76
C THR A 668 -10.12 -33.28 -13.73
N ARG A 669 -10.07 -34.49 -14.31
CA ARG A 669 -8.87 -35.33 -14.38
C ARG A 669 -7.77 -34.72 -15.25
N GLU A 670 -8.10 -34.28 -16.46
CA GLU A 670 -7.13 -33.65 -17.37
C GLU A 670 -6.60 -32.33 -16.81
N SER A 671 -7.45 -31.61 -16.06
CA SER A 671 -7.08 -30.37 -15.41
C SER A 671 -6.34 -30.56 -14.09
N GLY A 672 -6.46 -31.73 -13.46
CA GLY A 672 -5.89 -32.06 -12.15
C GLY A 672 -6.59 -31.38 -10.97
N PHE A 673 -7.89 -31.07 -11.09
CA PHE A 673 -8.62 -30.29 -10.08
C PHE A 673 -9.27 -31.14 -8.97
N GLU A 674 -9.04 -32.45 -8.93
CA GLU A 674 -9.65 -33.35 -7.94
C GLU A 674 -9.29 -32.94 -6.50
N THR A 675 -8.05 -32.53 -6.26
CA THR A 675 -7.60 -32.02 -4.96
C THR A 675 -8.38 -30.76 -4.54
N LEU A 676 -8.68 -29.85 -5.47
CA LEU A 676 -9.45 -28.62 -5.16
C LEU A 676 -10.87 -28.98 -4.70
N TYR A 677 -11.52 -29.92 -5.41
CA TYR A 677 -12.84 -30.43 -5.04
C TYR A 677 -12.83 -31.09 -3.67
N MET A 678 -11.82 -31.92 -3.38
CA MET A 678 -11.72 -32.60 -2.09
C MET A 678 -11.44 -31.63 -0.94
N LEU A 679 -10.67 -30.57 -1.17
CA LEU A 679 -10.46 -29.51 -0.19
C LEU A 679 -11.76 -28.77 0.12
N ALA A 680 -12.53 -28.43 -0.92
CA ALA A 680 -13.82 -27.78 -0.76
C ALA A 680 -14.83 -28.68 -0.04
N TYR A 681 -14.94 -29.96 -0.47
CA TYR A 681 -15.78 -30.96 0.16
C TYR A 681 -15.48 -31.09 1.67
N LYS A 682 -14.21 -31.30 2.02
CA LYS A 682 -13.80 -31.45 3.43
C LYS A 682 -14.13 -30.21 4.25
N SER A 683 -13.88 -29.02 3.69
CA SER A 683 -14.18 -27.75 4.34
C SER A 683 -15.68 -27.56 4.59
N CYS A 684 -16.53 -27.94 3.62
CA CYS A 684 -17.99 -27.94 3.81
C CYS A 684 -18.43 -28.91 4.92
N ARG A 685 -17.92 -30.15 4.90
CA ARG A 685 -18.24 -31.15 5.94
C ARG A 685 -17.79 -30.69 7.33
N ASP A 686 -16.60 -30.11 7.45
CA ASP A 686 -16.08 -29.58 8.71
C ASP A 686 -16.97 -28.48 9.31
N SER A 687 -17.51 -27.59 8.46
CA SER A 687 -18.48 -26.58 8.89
C SER A 687 -19.78 -27.20 9.38
N GLU A 688 -20.32 -28.17 8.64
CA GLU A 688 -21.59 -28.82 8.98
C GLU A 688 -21.49 -29.67 10.26
N GLU A 689 -20.37 -30.36 10.48
CA GLU A 689 -20.08 -31.06 11.74
C GLU A 689 -20.09 -30.12 12.95
N LEU A 690 -19.68 -28.85 12.73
CA LEU A 690 -19.71 -27.80 13.74
C LEU A 690 -21.10 -27.14 13.85
N GLY A 691 -22.10 -27.59 13.09
CA GLY A 691 -23.47 -27.11 13.12
C GLY A 691 -23.75 -25.90 12.21
N TYR A 692 -22.86 -25.59 11.26
CA TYR A 692 -23.00 -24.45 10.36
C TYR A 692 -23.11 -24.88 8.90
N ILE A 693 -24.22 -24.50 8.25
CA ILE A 693 -24.39 -24.67 6.81
C ILE A 693 -23.44 -23.74 6.03
N VAL A 694 -23.08 -24.15 4.81
CA VAL A 694 -22.20 -23.39 3.92
C VAL A 694 -23.00 -22.91 2.72
N GLY A 695 -22.96 -21.60 2.47
CA GLY A 695 -23.62 -21.00 1.31
C GLY A 695 -22.83 -21.25 0.01
N SER A 696 -23.53 -21.58 -1.06
CA SER A 696 -22.95 -21.68 -2.41
C SER A 696 -22.51 -20.31 -2.93
N ARG A 697 -21.39 -20.23 -3.65
CA ARG A 697 -20.91 -19.00 -4.30
C ARG A 697 -20.07 -19.27 -5.54
N GLY A 698 -20.05 -18.31 -6.45
CA GLY A 698 -19.11 -18.28 -7.57
C GLY A 698 -19.44 -19.32 -8.65
N SER A 699 -18.48 -19.53 -9.55
CA SER A 699 -18.70 -20.37 -10.74
C SER A 699 -18.77 -21.87 -10.46
N VAL A 700 -18.41 -22.33 -9.24
CA VAL A 700 -18.37 -23.77 -8.91
C VAL A 700 -19.74 -24.45 -9.04
N GLY A 701 -20.84 -23.70 -8.89
CA GLY A 701 -22.21 -24.19 -9.11
C GLY A 701 -22.54 -24.57 -10.55
N SER A 702 -21.62 -24.33 -11.51
CA SER A 702 -21.79 -24.71 -12.92
C SER A 702 -21.49 -26.19 -13.20
N MET A 703 -21.00 -26.93 -12.21
CA MET A 703 -20.53 -28.31 -12.34
C MET A 703 -21.44 -29.26 -11.54
N ILE A 704 -21.96 -30.32 -12.16
CA ILE A 704 -22.77 -31.33 -11.47
C ILE A 704 -21.96 -32.05 -10.39
N ILE A 705 -20.63 -32.19 -10.57
CA ILE A 705 -19.72 -32.70 -9.54
C ILE A 705 -19.89 -31.93 -8.23
N SER A 706 -19.98 -30.59 -8.29
CA SER A 706 -20.15 -29.73 -7.13
C SER A 706 -21.48 -29.98 -6.40
N ASN A 707 -22.54 -30.25 -7.17
CA ASN A 707 -23.87 -30.58 -6.62
C ASN A 707 -23.85 -31.92 -5.90
N LEU A 708 -23.29 -32.94 -6.56
CA LEU A 708 -23.24 -34.31 -6.04
C LEU A 708 -22.37 -34.41 -4.79
N LEU A 709 -21.25 -33.68 -4.74
CA LEU A 709 -20.40 -33.59 -3.55
C LEU A 709 -20.96 -32.66 -2.46
N LYS A 710 -22.12 -32.02 -2.68
CA LYS A 710 -22.72 -31.05 -1.75
C LYS A 710 -21.76 -29.91 -1.37
N ILE A 711 -20.95 -29.50 -2.34
CA ILE A 711 -20.14 -28.28 -2.28
C ILE A 711 -21.00 -27.08 -2.71
N SER A 712 -21.91 -27.31 -3.66
CA SER A 712 -22.92 -26.34 -4.07
C SER A 712 -24.31 -26.96 -4.07
N GLU A 713 -25.31 -26.17 -3.71
CA GLU A 713 -26.73 -26.54 -3.77
C GLU A 713 -27.30 -26.39 -5.18
N VAL A 714 -26.59 -25.68 -6.07
CA VAL A 714 -27.00 -25.42 -7.45
C VAL A 714 -26.90 -26.70 -8.27
N ASN A 715 -27.99 -27.11 -8.94
CA ASN A 715 -28.01 -28.21 -9.90
C ASN A 715 -27.89 -27.63 -11.33
N PRO A 716 -26.74 -27.78 -12.02
CA PRO A 716 -26.50 -27.10 -13.29
C PRO A 716 -27.13 -27.79 -14.50
N LEU A 717 -27.78 -28.94 -14.32
CA LEU A 717 -28.45 -29.65 -15.40
C LEU A 717 -29.52 -28.79 -16.07
N ASP A 718 -29.88 -29.15 -17.31
CA ASP A 718 -31.04 -28.58 -18.01
C ASP A 718 -32.29 -28.68 -17.11
N SER A 719 -33.22 -27.75 -17.27
CA SER A 719 -34.49 -27.76 -16.55
C SER A 719 -35.21 -29.11 -16.70
N HIS A 720 -35.63 -29.70 -15.58
CA HIS A 720 -36.30 -31.00 -15.56
C HIS A 720 -37.21 -31.16 -14.34
N TYR A 721 -38.17 -32.08 -14.46
CA TYR A 721 -38.90 -32.62 -13.31
C TYR A 721 -38.19 -33.85 -12.76
N TYR A 722 -38.08 -33.95 -11.44
CA TYR A 722 -37.48 -35.09 -10.76
C TYR A 722 -38.43 -35.70 -9.73
N CYS A 723 -38.55 -37.04 -9.73
CA CYS A 723 -39.35 -37.80 -8.76
C CYS A 723 -38.46 -38.47 -7.71
N GLU A 724 -38.52 -38.01 -6.46
CA GLU A 724 -37.73 -38.59 -5.36
C GLU A 724 -38.09 -40.05 -5.01
N HIS A 725 -39.29 -40.52 -5.37
CA HIS A 725 -39.73 -41.89 -5.04
C HIS A 725 -39.23 -42.95 -6.01
N CYS A 726 -39.25 -42.67 -7.32
CA CYS A 726 -38.89 -43.67 -8.35
C CYS A 726 -37.72 -43.22 -9.24
N HIS A 727 -37.10 -42.09 -8.92
CA HIS A 727 -35.98 -41.48 -9.63
C HIS A 727 -36.26 -41.24 -11.12
N ASN A 728 -37.53 -41.13 -11.52
CA ASN A 728 -37.90 -40.76 -12.86
C ASN A 728 -37.58 -39.28 -13.12
N ILE A 729 -37.10 -38.98 -14.33
CA ILE A 729 -36.74 -37.64 -14.77
C ILE A 729 -37.53 -37.32 -16.04
N GLU A 730 -38.08 -36.11 -16.11
CA GLU A 730 -38.76 -35.59 -17.29
C GLU A 730 -38.18 -34.22 -17.65
N TRP A 731 -37.32 -34.19 -18.68
CA TRP A 731 -36.71 -32.97 -19.20
C TRP A 731 -37.75 -32.00 -19.75
N TYR A 732 -37.62 -30.72 -19.41
CA TYR A 732 -38.60 -29.70 -19.75
C TYR A 732 -37.94 -28.34 -19.96
N GLU A 733 -38.13 -27.75 -21.14
CA GLU A 733 -37.58 -26.44 -21.49
C GLU A 733 -38.73 -25.44 -21.73
N GLU A 734 -38.66 -24.29 -21.08
CA GLU A 734 -39.54 -23.15 -21.31
C GLU A 734 -38.71 -21.87 -21.31
N GLU A 735 -38.90 -21.03 -22.33
CA GLU A 735 -38.08 -19.84 -22.54
C GLU A 735 -38.19 -18.88 -21.34
N GLY A 736 -37.04 -18.50 -20.79
CA GLY A 736 -36.96 -17.58 -19.65
C GLY A 736 -37.28 -18.20 -18.28
N LYS A 737 -37.47 -19.52 -18.19
CA LYS A 737 -37.68 -20.24 -16.92
C LYS A 737 -36.62 -21.31 -16.67
N THR A 738 -36.36 -21.55 -15.39
CA THR A 738 -35.54 -22.66 -14.90
C THR A 738 -36.41 -23.76 -14.32
N GLY A 739 -35.83 -24.92 -14.02
CA GLY A 739 -36.51 -26.00 -13.31
C GLY A 739 -37.14 -25.55 -12.00
N LEU A 740 -36.52 -24.59 -11.31
CA LEU A 740 -37.03 -24.03 -10.04
C LEU A 740 -38.33 -23.23 -10.23
N ASP A 741 -38.63 -22.76 -11.44
CA ASP A 741 -39.85 -22.03 -11.77
C ASP A 741 -41.01 -22.94 -12.16
N LEU A 742 -40.76 -24.25 -12.28
CA LEU A 742 -41.76 -25.22 -12.74
C LEU A 742 -42.71 -25.60 -11.59
N PRO A 743 -44.04 -25.60 -11.82
CA PRO A 743 -44.99 -26.01 -10.80
C PRO A 743 -44.92 -27.52 -10.57
N ASP A 744 -45.12 -27.95 -9.32
CA ASP A 744 -45.24 -29.37 -8.95
C ASP A 744 -46.23 -30.11 -9.85
N LYS A 745 -45.88 -31.34 -10.24
CA LYS A 745 -46.74 -32.19 -11.08
C LYS A 745 -46.73 -33.65 -10.64
N THR A 746 -47.66 -34.44 -11.14
CA THR A 746 -47.73 -35.88 -10.85
C THR A 746 -46.77 -36.67 -11.74
N CYS A 747 -46.03 -37.61 -11.15
CA CYS A 747 -45.14 -38.52 -11.84
C CYS A 747 -45.89 -39.48 -12.75
N SER A 748 -45.51 -39.52 -14.03
CA SER A 748 -46.10 -40.41 -15.03
C SER A 748 -45.89 -41.91 -14.75
N VAL A 749 -44.90 -42.26 -13.90
CA VAL A 749 -44.51 -43.65 -13.63
C VAL A 749 -45.10 -44.18 -12.32
N CYS A 750 -45.01 -43.41 -11.23
CA CYS A 750 -45.41 -43.90 -9.90
C CYS A 750 -46.55 -43.12 -9.23
N GLY A 751 -47.04 -42.04 -9.86
CA GLY A 751 -48.13 -41.22 -9.34
C GLY A 751 -47.78 -40.29 -8.17
N ASN A 752 -46.53 -40.31 -7.66
CA ASN A 752 -46.07 -39.36 -6.64
C ASN A 752 -45.81 -37.97 -7.23
N ILE A 753 -45.70 -36.95 -6.38
CA ILE A 753 -45.36 -35.59 -6.81
C ILE A 753 -43.90 -35.55 -7.31
N MET A 754 -43.69 -34.84 -8.42
CA MET A 754 -42.40 -34.45 -8.96
C MET A 754 -42.24 -32.95 -8.80
N LYS A 755 -41.02 -32.52 -8.48
CA LYS A 755 -40.63 -31.12 -8.39
C LYS A 755 -39.72 -30.75 -9.54
N GLY A 756 -39.73 -29.48 -9.93
CA GLY A 756 -38.78 -28.96 -10.90
C GLY A 756 -37.40 -28.72 -10.27
N ASP A 757 -36.34 -29.03 -11.02
CA ASP A 757 -34.93 -28.83 -10.65
C ASP A 757 -34.09 -28.57 -11.93
N GLY A 758 -32.86 -28.12 -11.76
CA GLY A 758 -31.97 -27.75 -12.88
C GLY A 758 -32.10 -26.28 -13.25
N VAL A 759 -30.96 -25.58 -13.35
CA VAL A 759 -30.89 -24.16 -13.72
C VAL A 759 -30.20 -23.92 -15.06
N SER A 760 -29.90 -24.98 -15.81
CA SER A 760 -29.35 -24.93 -17.18
C SER A 760 -28.05 -24.10 -17.27
N ILE A 761 -27.02 -24.51 -16.52
CA ILE A 761 -25.71 -23.83 -16.48
C ILE A 761 -24.63 -24.69 -17.10
N GLU A 762 -23.87 -24.08 -18.00
CA GLU A 762 -22.76 -24.72 -18.70
C GLU A 762 -21.48 -24.80 -17.86
N SER A 763 -20.83 -25.97 -17.92
CA SER A 763 -19.57 -26.27 -17.21
C SER A 763 -18.42 -25.32 -17.55
N HIS A 764 -18.39 -24.76 -18.77
CA HIS A 764 -17.34 -23.85 -19.24
C HIS A 764 -17.26 -22.55 -18.41
N ASN A 765 -18.33 -22.17 -17.71
CA ASN A 765 -18.31 -21.03 -16.80
C ASN A 765 -17.32 -21.24 -15.63
N PHE A 766 -17.11 -22.50 -15.22
CA PHE A 766 -16.13 -22.87 -14.22
C PHE A 766 -14.75 -23.08 -14.84
N VAL A 767 -14.60 -24.08 -15.72
CA VAL A 767 -13.29 -24.55 -16.22
C VAL A 767 -12.74 -23.77 -17.43
N GLY A 768 -13.51 -22.84 -18.01
CA GLY A 768 -13.17 -22.16 -19.25
C GLY A 768 -13.56 -22.97 -20.50
N TRP A 769 -13.22 -22.43 -21.67
CA TRP A 769 -13.41 -23.13 -22.94
C TRP A 769 -12.46 -24.31 -23.06
N ILE A 770 -12.92 -25.39 -23.67
CA ILE A 770 -12.09 -26.56 -23.90
C ILE A 770 -11.39 -26.42 -25.24
N GLU A 771 -10.08 -26.36 -25.18
CA GLU A 771 -9.22 -26.52 -26.35
C GLU A 771 -8.54 -27.88 -26.24
N LYS A 772 -8.32 -28.55 -27.36
CA LYS A 772 -7.55 -29.80 -27.40
C LYS A 772 -6.25 -29.54 -28.17
N ASP A 773 -5.15 -30.08 -27.65
CA ASP A 773 -3.89 -30.07 -28.37
C ASP A 773 -3.92 -31.03 -29.57
N GLU A 774 -2.84 -31.05 -30.34
CA GLU A 774 -2.65 -31.92 -31.51
C GLU A 774 -2.75 -33.42 -31.18
N ASN A 775 -2.61 -33.81 -29.92
CA ASN A 775 -2.73 -35.19 -29.43
C ASN A 775 -4.10 -35.49 -28.81
N GLY A 776 -5.05 -34.55 -28.89
CA GLY A 776 -6.40 -34.68 -28.36
C GLY A 776 -6.52 -34.46 -26.86
N LYS A 777 -5.45 -34.01 -26.18
CA LYS A 777 -5.44 -33.72 -24.74
C LYS A 777 -6.07 -32.36 -24.47
N ILE A 778 -6.90 -32.28 -23.43
CA ILE A 778 -7.55 -31.03 -23.03
C ILE A 778 -6.50 -30.04 -22.52
N MET A 779 -6.44 -28.86 -23.12
CA MET A 779 -5.62 -27.75 -22.69
C MET A 779 -6.35 -26.94 -21.62
N LYS A 780 -5.63 -26.57 -20.56
CA LYS A 780 -6.17 -25.73 -19.48
C LYS A 780 -6.23 -24.29 -19.95
N THR A 781 -7.44 -23.77 -20.18
CA THR A 781 -7.63 -22.36 -20.54
C THR A 781 -7.83 -21.45 -19.32
N LYS A 782 -8.19 -22.04 -18.18
CA LYS A 782 -8.45 -21.33 -16.92
C LYS A 782 -8.09 -22.20 -15.72
N ILE A 783 -7.53 -21.58 -14.69
CA ILE A 783 -7.44 -22.15 -13.34
C ILE A 783 -8.62 -21.59 -12.53
N PRO A 784 -9.59 -22.43 -12.10
CA PRO A 784 -10.76 -21.96 -11.39
C PRO A 784 -10.52 -21.88 -9.87
N ASP A 785 -11.21 -20.93 -9.24
CA ASP A 785 -11.30 -20.83 -7.79
C ASP A 785 -12.64 -21.42 -7.30
N ILE A 786 -12.62 -22.10 -6.14
CA ILE A 786 -13.84 -22.58 -5.47
C ILE A 786 -14.19 -21.63 -4.31
N ASP A 787 -15.28 -20.90 -4.48
CA ASP A 787 -15.78 -19.95 -3.48
C ASP A 787 -16.79 -20.62 -2.54
N LEU A 788 -16.53 -20.53 -1.24
CA LEU A 788 -17.40 -21.02 -0.18
C LEU A 788 -17.76 -19.89 0.77
N ASN A 789 -19.06 -19.73 1.07
CA ASN A 789 -19.54 -18.76 2.06
C ASN A 789 -19.75 -19.47 3.41
N PHE A 790 -18.72 -19.41 4.26
CA PHE A 790 -18.82 -19.85 5.65
C PHE A 790 -19.48 -18.78 6.51
N SER A 791 -20.12 -19.21 7.60
CA SER A 791 -20.49 -18.32 8.70
C SER A 791 -19.22 -17.74 9.35
N GLU A 792 -19.26 -16.47 9.73
CA GLU A 792 -18.16 -15.80 10.44
C GLU A 792 -17.74 -16.55 11.71
N ASN A 793 -18.70 -17.18 12.39
CA ASN A 793 -18.45 -17.91 13.64
C ASN A 793 -17.66 -19.23 13.47
N VAL A 794 -17.59 -19.80 12.27
CA VAL A 794 -17.00 -21.14 12.03
C VAL A 794 -15.76 -21.09 11.13
N GLN A 795 -15.62 -20.01 10.36
CA GLN A 795 -14.61 -19.90 9.31
C GLN A 795 -13.18 -20.16 9.81
N SER A 796 -12.78 -19.55 10.93
CA SER A 796 -11.44 -19.73 11.49
C SER A 796 -11.18 -21.16 11.95
N SER A 797 -12.20 -21.85 12.48
CA SER A 797 -12.09 -23.25 12.88
C SER A 797 -11.91 -24.18 11.68
N VAL A 798 -12.63 -23.94 10.58
CA VAL A 798 -12.47 -24.69 9.33
C VAL A 798 -11.07 -24.46 8.75
N GLN A 799 -10.60 -23.21 8.72
CA GLN A 799 -9.25 -22.89 8.27
C GLN A 799 -8.17 -23.58 9.13
N GLN A 800 -8.35 -23.60 10.45
CA GLN A 800 -7.41 -24.30 11.33
C GLN A 800 -7.37 -25.81 11.06
N ARG A 801 -8.52 -26.46 10.79
CA ARG A 801 -8.53 -27.89 10.41
C ARG A 801 -7.78 -28.15 9.11
N VAL A 802 -7.86 -27.24 8.14
CA VAL A 802 -7.06 -27.32 6.89
C VAL A 802 -5.57 -27.17 7.21
N ILE A 803 -5.20 -26.23 8.08
CA ILE A 803 -3.81 -26.05 8.53
C ILE A 803 -3.30 -27.31 9.26
N ASP A 804 -4.09 -27.89 10.16
CA ASP A 804 -3.72 -29.10 10.90
C ASP A 804 -3.56 -30.30 9.97
N LEU A 805 -4.32 -30.34 8.86
CA LEU A 805 -4.26 -31.41 7.87
C LEU A 805 -2.99 -31.33 7.01
N PHE A 806 -2.63 -30.14 6.52
CA PHE A 806 -1.50 -29.98 5.59
C PHE A 806 -0.20 -29.50 6.25
N GLY A 807 -0.23 -29.05 7.50
CA GLY A 807 0.89 -28.40 8.17
C GLY A 807 0.88 -26.88 7.98
N LYS A 808 1.39 -26.18 8.99
CA LYS A 808 1.41 -24.70 9.06
C LYS A 808 2.29 -24.07 7.98
N GLU A 809 3.32 -24.79 7.54
CA GLU A 809 4.25 -24.40 6.49
C GLU A 809 3.63 -24.46 5.08
N ASN A 810 2.53 -25.18 4.91
CA ASN A 810 1.86 -25.38 3.61
C ASN A 810 0.59 -24.53 3.44
N ALA A 811 0.29 -23.66 4.42
CA ALA A 811 -0.89 -22.82 4.41
C ALA A 811 -0.53 -21.37 4.76
N ILE A 812 -0.87 -20.44 3.86
CA ILE A 812 -0.69 -19.01 4.07
C ILE A 812 -2.00 -18.27 3.81
N LYS A 813 -2.27 -17.22 4.59
CA LYS A 813 -3.36 -16.29 4.27
C LYS A 813 -2.89 -15.34 3.18
N SER A 814 -3.71 -15.17 2.14
CA SER A 814 -3.39 -14.20 1.09
C SER A 814 -3.31 -12.78 1.66
N GLY A 815 -2.18 -12.12 1.42
CA GLY A 815 -1.92 -10.74 1.84
C GLY A 815 -2.53 -9.74 0.87
N THR A 816 -2.90 -8.56 1.37
CA THR A 816 -3.32 -7.43 0.54
C THR A 816 -2.34 -6.28 0.67
N GLN A 817 -2.14 -5.56 -0.43
CA GLN A 817 -1.36 -4.32 -0.47
C GLN A 817 -2.36 -3.17 -0.62
N GLN A 818 -2.34 -2.22 0.32
CA GLN A 818 -3.18 -1.04 0.26
C GLN A 818 -2.34 0.14 -0.21
N VAL A 819 -2.66 0.66 -1.39
CA VAL A 819 -2.12 1.91 -1.93
C VAL A 819 -3.03 3.05 -1.48
N TYR A 820 -2.43 4.21 -1.18
CA TYR A 820 -3.19 5.41 -0.88
C TYR A 820 -4.13 5.76 -2.04
N GLN A 821 -5.42 5.90 -1.72
CA GLN A 821 -6.42 6.45 -2.62
C GLN A 821 -6.42 7.98 -2.50
N GLU A 822 -6.84 8.69 -3.55
CA GLU A 822 -6.86 10.16 -3.57
C GLU A 822 -7.59 10.76 -2.36
N ASP A 823 -8.79 10.27 -2.05
CA ASP A 823 -9.58 10.74 -0.90
C ASP A 823 -8.87 10.50 0.44
N ALA A 824 -8.10 9.41 0.55
CA ALA A 824 -7.33 9.12 1.75
C ALA A 824 -6.11 10.05 1.88
N LEU A 825 -5.41 10.38 0.79
CA LEU A 825 -4.31 11.35 0.79
C LEU A 825 -4.78 12.74 1.23
N LYS A 826 -5.91 13.20 0.67
CA LYS A 826 -6.50 14.50 1.01
C LYS A 826 -6.80 14.60 2.50
N ASN A 827 -7.38 13.55 3.08
CA ASN A 827 -7.82 13.53 4.47
C ASN A 827 -6.70 13.26 5.48
N ASP A 828 -5.85 12.27 5.22
CA ASP A 828 -4.84 11.82 6.17
C ASP A 828 -3.55 12.64 6.05
N ILE A 829 -3.15 13.02 4.83
CA ILE A 829 -1.84 13.66 4.60
C ILE A 829 -2.00 15.17 4.47
N PHE A 830 -2.73 15.65 3.47
CA PHE A 830 -2.73 17.08 3.15
C PHE A 830 -3.43 17.94 4.22
N ARG A 831 -4.38 17.37 4.97
CA ARG A 831 -4.98 18.03 6.14
C ARG A 831 -3.97 18.40 7.22
N ASN A 832 -2.87 17.67 7.31
CA ASN A 832 -1.85 17.89 8.33
C ASN A 832 -0.75 18.85 7.88
N ILE A 833 -0.76 19.31 6.63
CA ILE A 833 0.16 20.36 6.18
C ILE A 833 -0.20 21.69 6.88
N PRO A 834 0.78 22.39 7.49
CA PRO A 834 0.54 23.68 8.14
C PRO A 834 -0.03 24.73 7.17
N ASN A 835 -1.05 25.46 7.64
CA ASN A 835 -1.74 26.52 6.88
C ASN A 835 -2.27 26.09 5.50
N ILE A 836 -2.56 24.79 5.31
CA ILE A 836 -3.00 24.25 4.01
C ILE A 836 -4.20 25.02 3.43
N GLN A 837 -5.16 25.44 4.26
CA GLN A 837 -6.32 26.23 3.82
C GLN A 837 -5.91 27.55 3.18
N GLU A 838 -4.89 28.23 3.71
CA GLU A 838 -4.37 29.48 3.18
C GLU A 838 -3.57 29.25 1.91
N LYS A 839 -2.71 28.22 1.89
CA LYS A 839 -1.96 27.81 0.70
C LYS A 839 -2.87 27.49 -0.48
N VAL A 840 -3.96 26.73 -0.24
CA VAL A 840 -4.97 26.43 -1.28
C VAL A 840 -5.70 27.69 -1.73
N LYS A 841 -6.10 28.56 -0.79
CA LYS A 841 -6.79 29.81 -1.10
C LYS A 841 -5.92 30.77 -1.93
N ASN A 842 -4.63 30.79 -1.67
CA ASN A 842 -3.64 31.58 -2.40
C ASN A 842 -3.14 30.88 -3.67
N GLU A 843 -3.64 29.68 -3.97
CA GLU A 843 -3.23 28.85 -5.10
C GLU A 843 -1.75 28.42 -5.07
N GLU A 844 -1.15 28.36 -3.89
CA GLU A 844 0.22 27.83 -3.70
C GLU A 844 0.25 26.31 -3.63
N PHE A 845 -0.91 25.67 -3.44
CA PHE A 845 -1.03 24.21 -3.34
C PHE A 845 -2.32 23.72 -4.01
N ASP A 846 -2.19 22.88 -5.04
CA ASP A 846 -3.31 22.26 -5.75
C ASP A 846 -3.57 20.83 -5.22
N ILE A 847 -4.51 20.70 -4.28
CA ILE A 847 -4.83 19.43 -3.62
C ILE A 847 -5.17 18.32 -4.62
N ASP A 848 -5.87 18.63 -5.70
CA ASP A 848 -6.32 17.65 -6.68
C ASP A 848 -5.15 17.17 -7.54
N PHE A 849 -4.28 18.07 -7.98
CA PHE A 849 -3.03 17.71 -8.66
C PHE A 849 -2.17 16.77 -7.80
N PHE A 850 -1.90 17.15 -6.55
CA PHE A 850 -1.05 16.34 -5.67
C PHE A 850 -1.70 14.99 -5.32
N ALA A 851 -3.02 14.94 -5.07
CA ALA A 851 -3.70 13.69 -4.74
C ALA A 851 -3.67 12.69 -5.90
N LYS A 852 -3.78 13.19 -7.13
CA LYS A 852 -3.80 12.38 -8.34
C LYS A 852 -2.42 11.83 -8.73
N ASN A 853 -1.37 12.63 -8.57
CA ASN A 853 -0.02 12.27 -9.00
C ASN A 853 0.82 11.56 -7.92
N ILE A 854 0.27 11.37 -6.72
CA ILE A 854 0.97 10.65 -5.64
C ILE A 854 0.44 9.24 -5.55
N HIS A 855 1.30 8.29 -5.92
CA HIS A 855 1.04 6.87 -5.82
C HIS A 855 2.02 6.25 -4.83
N THR A 856 1.54 5.82 -3.66
CA THR A 856 2.40 5.18 -2.66
C THR A 856 1.63 4.15 -1.86
N MET A 857 2.30 3.05 -1.53
CA MET A 857 1.82 2.03 -0.64
C MET A 857 1.65 2.61 0.77
N ARG A 858 0.48 2.38 1.35
CA ARG A 858 0.09 2.81 2.70
C ARG A 858 0.36 1.74 3.74
N THR A 859 -0.12 0.53 3.49
CA THR A 859 0.00 -0.59 4.44
C THR A 859 -0.21 -1.94 3.74
N THR A 860 0.14 -3.01 4.42
CA THR A 860 -0.33 -4.37 4.11
C THR A 860 -1.55 -4.71 4.96
N GLY A 861 -2.35 -5.65 4.48
CA GLY A 861 -3.47 -6.25 5.19
C GLY A 861 -3.61 -7.73 4.83
N SER A 862 -4.77 -8.29 5.13
CA SER A 862 -5.15 -9.63 4.67
C SER A 862 -6.33 -9.54 3.71
N HIS A 863 -6.45 -10.51 2.81
CA HIS A 863 -7.62 -10.62 1.95
C HIS A 863 -8.89 -10.72 2.80
N PRO A 864 -9.99 -10.02 2.44
CA PRO A 864 -11.23 -10.00 3.23
C PRO A 864 -11.79 -11.41 3.41
N LYS A 865 -11.51 -11.95 4.59
CA LYS A 865 -11.97 -13.18 5.25
C LYS A 865 -11.42 -12.99 6.68
N GLU A 866 -12.21 -12.38 7.56
CA GLU A 866 -11.82 -11.54 8.73
C GLU A 866 -10.82 -12.14 9.77
N ASN A 867 -10.53 -11.33 10.79
CA ASN A 867 -9.36 -11.38 11.69
C ASN A 867 -9.14 -12.71 12.45
N PHE A 868 -7.86 -13.05 12.64
CA PHE A 868 -7.37 -14.12 13.54
C PHE A 868 -7.57 -13.76 15.02
#